data_AF-A0A8H5U3R1-F1
#
_entry.id   AF-A0A8H5U3R1-F1
#
_cell.length_a   1.000
_cell.length_b   1.000
_cell.length_c   1.000
_cell.angle_alpha   90.00
_cell.angle_beta   90.00
_cell.angle_gamma   90.00
#
_symmetry.space_group_name_H-M   'P 1'
#
loop_
_entity.id
_entity.type
_entity.pdbx_description
1 polymer ?
#
loop_
_entity_poly.entity_id
_entity_poly.type
_entity_poly.pdbx_seq_one_letter_code
_entity_poly.pdbx_strand_id
1 'polypeptide(L)'
;MLPYPQGPALTSAQEKLLWDNDVVRNLTEEQWKAFGQWVGANDPTPLEAKYWITKENGLDLNVFSLHTLALLVKHAKFAYCGQSSKSLEQSYTEDNLIVRKPGFGLPLDHMPDEKNRFPILFPDNTDDGWNAVVLLIREFCMLKFIDELSDKPRWWEKINDHEIATKWKKEALAINWKSYLQYADFTSAMADAADLYQQTGLIPVYDYSAAVLKSDTIMTPELAKSLQEAIMVLEDIAPKQQDWHPGSDGKVLDLVHPSLWPLTYGRFRILLDRVIGLKDAFTAEGQAVMIRTPTVDGLHGQSFSNFSQRFQWLPCDVLLDPATGSVKIASYINNLHPQEHAHLYPIIETFIKKSLPAWDILYRWEDDFAVQRLQTEEAILDCQAGENVHCGCKPWDRPLGENEDPRHPYEPGGEEYEEDSSWSLSDIDEVSDTSEFCEGSKGKGLSDQDESDKDDSDQNDSDPEHGYFEGSQRRKLDEAWFKSTHRVNVPDANPNAAGYVKITPGDVKTTGFFKDKKQIQVIVKLANIHLTPESPSYDGGSWHTEGQLNEHIVSTALYYYDSENITGCTLSFRTNTEDLSDEISYNQYEHGPIYRTFAIERDGDRQQYIGSVHTKAGRAVFFPNLMQHRVLPFKLVDRMKPGHRKILALFLVDPAIPIISTPNVPPQQKNWWDQHRLHNGESLPDSVNDKASDAEWPMGLDEAKVLRLQLMDERTSIQEQEHSGGSWNFLLLQASTEYRDLNPCGTEALFRETHLAHTLEALRMYEDAALLFLGLVEKHRQANTIQDSRGLNCAQSPQKSLVCRGKTMKVSHSLPPDSIYALFRLDPKMKETRVLELLPGSGEIQYTLRTVSLLQNPFFEAPSYVWGLSATQNKPSIVVEGKRITVKPNLLQALLDPRENEKSRTVWAYAVRINQEDNSEKESQVRLITEVYKQASKE
;
A
#
# COMPACT_ATOMS: atom_id res chain seq x y z
N MET A 1 47.35 30.56 38.04
CA MET A 1 46.15 31.27 37.56
C MET A 1 45.85 30.73 36.18
N LEU A 2 44.62 30.31 35.89
CA LEU A 2 44.20 29.98 34.53
C LEU A 2 44.19 31.28 33.71
N PRO A 3 44.73 31.33 32.49
CA PRO A 3 44.81 32.55 31.70
C PRO A 3 43.49 32.88 30.95
N TYR A 4 42.39 32.20 31.25
CA TYR A 4 41.14 32.25 30.48
C TYR A 4 39.98 32.85 31.30
N PRO A 5 39.12 33.67 30.68
CA PRO A 5 38.03 34.35 31.37
C PRO A 5 36.90 33.39 31.73
N GLN A 6 36.96 32.81 32.94
CA GLN A 6 35.79 32.16 33.56
C GLN A 6 34.63 33.16 33.62
N GLY A 7 33.42 32.72 33.27
CA GLY A 7 32.32 33.63 32.96
C GLY A 7 30.95 33.00 33.11
N PRO A 8 29.92 33.78 33.52
CA PRO A 8 28.61 33.29 33.96
C PRO A 8 27.71 32.67 32.88
N ALA A 9 28.24 32.33 31.70
CA ALA A 9 27.50 31.67 30.61
C ALA A 9 27.42 30.14 30.75
N LEU A 10 28.22 29.55 31.64
CA LEU A 10 28.26 28.12 31.93
C LEU A 10 27.88 27.87 33.39
N THR A 11 27.20 26.75 33.66
CA THR A 11 27.00 26.28 35.03
C THR A 11 28.30 25.69 35.58
N SER A 12 28.47 25.60 36.90
CA SER A 12 29.69 25.02 37.50
C SER A 12 29.95 23.56 37.09
N ALA A 13 28.92 22.82 36.68
CA ALA A 13 29.06 21.49 36.09
C ALA A 13 29.58 21.54 34.64
N GLN A 14 29.09 22.49 33.84
CA GLN A 14 29.56 22.73 32.47
C GLN A 14 30.99 23.29 32.44
N GLU A 15 31.33 24.21 33.36
CA GLU A 15 32.71 24.68 33.52
C GLU A 15 33.64 23.53 33.87
N LYS A 16 33.25 22.67 34.82
CA LYS A 16 34.04 21.48 35.15
C LYS A 16 34.23 20.58 33.93
N LEU A 17 33.17 20.24 33.22
CA LEU A 17 33.24 19.37 32.02
C LEU A 17 34.08 19.97 30.88
N LEU A 18 34.07 21.30 30.72
CA LEU A 18 34.84 21.99 29.70
C LEU A 18 36.33 22.10 30.07
N TRP A 19 36.64 22.43 31.32
CA TRP A 19 38.03 22.68 31.78
C TRP A 19 38.77 21.43 32.28
N ASP A 20 38.06 20.34 32.60
CA ASP A 20 38.65 19.02 32.86
C ASP A 20 39.06 18.30 31.55
N ASN A 21 38.66 18.80 30.36
CA ASN A 21 39.17 18.29 29.09
C ASN A 21 40.61 18.76 28.87
N ASP A 22 41.56 17.82 28.86
CA ASP A 22 43.00 18.12 28.78
C ASP A 22 43.39 18.93 27.53
N VAL A 23 42.71 18.79 26.39
CA VAL A 23 43.05 19.58 25.19
C VAL A 23 42.46 20.97 25.23
N VAL A 24 41.24 21.16 25.75
CA VAL A 24 40.69 22.50 26.03
C VAL A 24 41.62 23.29 26.95
N ARG A 25 42.18 22.63 27.98
CA ARG A 25 43.14 23.22 28.92
C ARG A 25 44.50 23.55 28.28
N ASN A 26 44.88 22.83 27.22
CA ASN A 26 46.17 22.98 26.53
C ASN A 26 46.11 23.84 25.26
N LEU A 27 44.92 24.29 24.81
CA LEU A 27 44.79 25.31 23.77
C LEU A 27 45.59 26.56 24.16
N THR A 28 46.31 27.14 23.19
CA THR A 28 47.03 28.40 23.37
C THR A 28 46.10 29.61 23.33
N GLU A 29 46.55 30.75 23.87
CA GLU A 29 45.81 32.03 23.82
C GLU A 29 45.51 32.46 22.37
N GLU A 30 46.44 32.20 21.45
CA GLU A 30 46.32 32.53 20.03
C GLU A 30 45.26 31.68 19.33
N GLN A 31 45.22 30.37 19.60
CA GLN A 31 44.18 29.44 19.09
C GLN A 31 42.80 29.80 19.65
N TRP A 32 42.72 30.09 20.95
CA TRP A 32 41.46 30.54 21.59
C TRP A 32 40.93 31.84 20.99
N LYS A 33 41.81 32.80 20.72
CA LYS A 33 41.46 34.07 20.09
C LYS A 33 41.01 33.90 18.64
N ALA A 34 41.71 33.08 17.86
CA ALA A 34 41.32 32.75 16.49
C ALA A 34 39.95 32.04 16.44
N PHE A 35 39.72 31.07 17.33
CA PHE A 35 38.44 30.39 17.47
C PHE A 35 37.31 31.36 17.85
N GLY A 36 37.53 32.21 18.86
CA GLY A 36 36.56 33.22 19.29
C GLY A 36 36.17 34.21 18.19
N GLN A 37 37.15 34.68 17.41
CA GLN A 37 36.91 35.55 16.25
C GLN A 37 36.13 34.84 15.13
N TRP A 38 36.47 33.58 14.84
CA TRP A 38 35.77 32.80 13.83
C TRP A 38 34.32 32.47 14.24
N VAL A 39 34.10 32.05 15.50
CA VAL A 39 32.76 31.81 16.06
C VAL A 39 31.89 33.06 15.95
N GLY A 40 32.43 34.23 16.31
CA GLY A 40 31.69 35.50 16.25
C GLY A 40 31.36 35.99 14.84
N ALA A 41 32.08 35.52 13.82
CA ALA A 41 31.83 35.88 12.43
C ALA A 41 30.88 34.91 11.69
N ASN A 42 30.70 33.68 12.18
CA ASN A 42 30.02 32.61 11.45
C ASN A 42 28.82 31.98 12.20
N ASP A 43 28.64 32.28 13.49
CA ASP A 43 27.64 31.68 14.39
C ASP A 43 27.51 30.13 14.30
N PRO A 44 28.63 29.39 14.31
CA PRO A 44 28.71 28.02 13.84
C PRO A 44 27.97 27.01 14.73
N THR A 45 27.52 25.92 14.10
CA THR A 45 27.15 24.69 14.80
C THR A 45 28.37 24.03 15.46
N PRO A 46 28.17 23.17 16.47
CA PRO A 46 29.26 22.40 17.08
C PRO A 46 30.00 21.49 16.09
N LEU A 47 29.34 21.03 15.02
CA LEU A 47 29.96 20.22 13.96
C LEU A 47 30.87 21.06 13.03
N GLU A 48 30.43 22.27 12.65
CA GLU A 48 31.28 23.22 11.91
C GLU A 48 32.48 23.66 12.76
N ALA A 49 32.28 23.85 14.06
CA ALA A 49 33.37 24.13 15.01
C ALA A 49 34.38 22.98 15.08
N LYS A 50 33.92 21.72 15.08
CA LYS A 50 34.79 20.52 14.97
C LYS A 50 35.67 20.60 13.72
N TYR A 51 35.05 20.85 12.57
CA TYR A 51 35.74 20.91 11.28
C TYR A 51 36.77 22.05 11.22
N TRP A 52 36.41 23.25 11.70
CA TRP A 52 37.33 24.39 11.76
C TRP A 52 38.52 24.12 12.69
N ILE A 53 38.27 23.56 13.88
CA ILE A 53 39.34 23.26 14.85
C ILE A 53 40.33 22.25 14.25
N THR A 54 39.84 21.16 13.66
CA THR A 54 40.71 20.17 13.02
C THR A 54 41.49 20.76 11.85
N LYS A 55 40.83 21.51 10.95
CA LYS A 55 41.45 22.03 9.72
C LYS A 55 42.47 23.14 9.99
N GLU A 56 42.14 24.11 10.83
CA GLU A 56 42.95 25.31 11.02
C GLU A 56 43.94 25.19 12.20
N ASN A 57 43.74 24.24 13.12
CA ASN A 57 44.59 24.09 14.32
C ASN A 57 45.27 22.72 14.44
N GLY A 58 45.02 21.80 13.49
CA GLY A 58 45.69 20.49 13.44
C GLY A 58 45.37 19.55 14.60
N LEU A 59 44.24 19.77 15.30
CA LEU A 59 43.79 18.92 16.40
C LEU A 59 42.94 17.75 15.87
N ASP A 60 43.17 16.56 16.41
CA ASP A 60 42.45 15.33 16.04
C ASP A 60 40.93 15.49 16.26
N LEU A 61 40.15 15.03 15.27
CA LEU A 61 38.68 15.04 15.27
C LEU A 61 38.06 14.39 16.51
N ASN A 62 38.76 13.44 17.14
CA ASN A 62 38.26 12.67 18.28
C ASN A 62 38.45 13.36 19.64
N VAL A 63 39.15 14.50 19.68
CA VAL A 63 39.51 15.20 20.92
C VAL A 63 38.31 15.82 21.65
N PHE A 64 37.32 16.31 20.90
CA PHE A 64 36.18 17.03 21.45
C PHE A 64 34.87 16.32 21.07
N SER A 65 34.07 15.98 22.08
CA SER A 65 32.67 15.58 21.86
C SER A 65 31.85 16.78 21.35
N LEU A 66 30.74 16.55 20.64
CA LEU A 66 29.84 17.66 20.28
C LEU A 66 29.33 18.44 21.50
N HIS A 67 29.17 17.79 22.66
CA HIS A 67 28.84 18.48 23.90
C HIS A 67 29.97 19.42 24.34
N THR A 68 31.22 18.96 24.35
CA THR A 68 32.40 19.80 24.63
C THR A 68 32.49 20.97 23.64
N LEU A 69 32.23 20.72 22.34
CA LEU A 69 32.23 21.74 21.29
C LEU A 69 31.10 22.75 21.45
N ALA A 70 29.90 22.31 21.85
CA ALA A 70 28.79 23.21 22.15
C ALA A 70 29.10 24.12 23.34
N LEU A 71 29.70 23.58 24.41
CA LEU A 71 30.20 24.38 25.52
C LEU A 71 31.33 25.34 25.09
N LEU A 72 32.24 24.90 24.23
CA LEU A 72 33.34 25.70 23.68
C LEU A 72 32.81 26.88 22.85
N VAL A 73 31.86 26.62 21.94
CA VAL A 73 31.17 27.63 21.11
C VAL A 73 30.36 28.59 21.98
N LYS A 74 29.57 28.08 22.94
CA LYS A 74 28.79 28.91 23.89
C LYS A 74 29.71 29.83 24.71
N HIS A 75 30.85 29.32 25.17
CA HIS A 75 31.85 30.10 25.89
C HIS A 75 32.54 31.14 25.00
N ALA A 76 32.87 30.79 23.75
CA ALA A 76 33.42 31.72 22.77
C ALA A 76 32.45 32.86 22.40
N LYS A 77 31.17 32.57 22.19
CA LYS A 77 30.11 33.57 21.98
C LYS A 77 29.99 34.54 23.17
N PHE A 78 30.10 34.04 24.40
CA PHE A 78 30.16 34.90 25.59
C PHE A 78 31.43 35.76 25.63
N ALA A 79 32.61 35.14 25.60
CA ALA A 79 33.89 35.79 25.88
C ALA A 79 34.36 36.76 24.78
N TYR A 80 34.03 36.49 23.51
CA TYR A 80 34.53 37.27 22.36
C TYR A 80 33.45 38.07 21.63
N CYS A 81 32.17 37.67 21.75
CA CYS A 81 31.07 38.34 21.02
C CYS A 81 30.18 39.19 21.93
N GLY A 82 30.41 39.18 23.25
CA GLY A 82 29.67 39.98 24.23
C GLY A 82 28.20 39.57 24.39
N GLN A 83 27.81 38.37 23.95
CA GLN A 83 26.44 37.89 24.07
C GLN A 83 26.07 37.63 25.54
N SER A 84 24.86 38.03 25.94
CA SER A 84 24.40 37.88 27.32
C SER A 84 24.12 36.41 27.68
N SER A 85 24.25 36.04 28.96
CA SER A 85 23.94 34.68 29.40
C SER A 85 22.49 34.27 29.07
N LYS A 86 21.52 35.18 29.19
CA LYS A 86 20.11 34.92 28.88
C LYS A 86 19.84 34.62 27.40
N SER A 87 20.59 35.21 26.47
CA SER A 87 20.49 34.87 25.04
C SER A 87 21.17 33.53 24.71
N LEU A 88 22.12 33.09 25.53
CA LEU A 88 22.85 31.82 25.34
C LEU A 88 22.12 30.62 25.94
N GLU A 89 21.26 30.81 26.95
CA GLU A 89 20.40 29.75 27.52
C GLU A 89 19.38 29.17 26.52
N GLN A 90 19.02 29.92 25.48
CA GLN A 90 18.15 29.46 24.39
C GLN A 90 18.91 28.80 23.23
N SER A 91 20.24 28.90 23.18
CA SER A 91 21.01 28.61 21.95
C SER A 91 21.31 27.12 21.71
N TYR A 92 21.56 26.32 22.76
CA TYR A 92 21.76 24.87 22.65
C TYR A 92 21.27 24.16 23.92
N THR A 93 20.13 23.49 23.83
CA THR A 93 19.79 22.37 24.73
C THR A 93 20.60 21.14 24.32
N GLU A 94 20.80 20.17 25.22
CA GLU A 94 21.49 18.90 24.88
C GLU A 94 20.78 18.15 23.73
N ASP A 95 19.46 18.35 23.61
CA ASP A 95 18.61 17.86 22.53
C ASP A 95 18.99 18.33 21.13
N ASN A 96 19.63 19.50 21.00
CA ASN A 96 20.05 20.08 19.72
C ASN A 96 21.39 19.55 19.21
N LEU A 97 22.03 18.62 19.95
CA LEU A 97 23.36 18.08 19.64
C LEU A 97 23.35 16.67 19.05
N ILE A 98 22.19 16.02 19.05
CA ILE A 98 21.99 14.66 18.53
C ILE A 98 21.20 14.76 17.24
N VAL A 99 21.65 14.09 16.17
CA VAL A 99 20.87 13.98 14.94
C VAL A 99 19.61 13.17 15.21
N ARG A 100 18.45 13.85 15.26
CA ARG A 100 17.14 13.22 15.44
C ARG A 100 16.52 12.86 14.09
N LYS A 101 15.94 11.66 13.99
CA LYS A 101 15.31 11.05 12.80
C LYS A 101 14.09 10.22 13.26
N PRO A 102 13.12 9.93 12.38
CA PRO A 102 12.13 8.87 12.65
C PRO A 102 12.84 7.58 13.08
N GLY A 103 12.34 6.93 14.13
CA GLY A 103 12.97 5.74 14.73
C GLY A 103 14.27 5.98 15.51
N PHE A 104 14.81 7.22 15.53
CA PHE A 104 15.98 7.57 16.34
C PHE A 104 15.92 9.02 16.88
N GLY A 105 15.40 9.17 18.10
CA GLY A 105 15.25 10.48 18.76
C GLY A 105 14.00 11.27 18.35
N LEU A 106 13.26 10.77 17.35
CA LEU A 106 11.85 11.06 17.09
C LEU A 106 11.07 9.74 17.15
N PRO A 107 9.73 9.77 17.33
CA PRO A 107 8.86 8.61 17.12
C PRO A 107 9.05 7.97 15.73
N LEU A 108 8.64 6.71 15.57
CA LEU A 108 8.77 5.98 14.29
C LEU A 108 7.81 6.52 13.22
N ASP A 109 6.63 6.94 13.67
CA ASP A 109 5.51 7.54 12.97
C ASP A 109 5.65 9.07 12.77
N HIS A 110 6.83 9.64 13.03
CA HIS A 110 7.02 11.08 12.95
C HIS A 110 6.88 11.63 11.51
N MET A 111 5.76 12.32 11.27
CA MET A 111 5.43 13.02 10.03
C MET A 111 5.37 14.54 10.25
N PRO A 112 5.83 15.37 9.31
CA PRO A 112 5.44 16.79 9.20
C PRO A 112 3.94 16.92 8.87
N ASP A 113 3.39 18.14 9.02
CA ASP A 113 2.05 18.50 8.49
C ASP A 113 1.89 17.98 7.06
N GLU A 114 0.73 17.38 6.75
CA GLU A 114 0.35 16.82 5.44
C GLU A 114 0.78 17.71 4.25
N LYS A 115 0.37 18.98 4.22
CA LYS A 115 0.73 20.02 3.22
C LYS A 115 2.25 20.26 3.00
N ASN A 116 3.11 19.72 3.86
CA ASN A 116 4.56 19.88 3.83
C ASN A 116 5.31 18.60 3.46
N ARG A 117 4.62 17.46 3.30
CA ARG A 117 5.17 16.15 2.94
C ARG A 117 4.47 15.58 1.71
N PHE A 118 4.90 14.41 1.26
CA PHE A 118 4.19 13.67 0.23
C PHE A 118 2.95 12.92 0.82
N PRO A 119 1.90 12.63 0.02
CA PRO A 119 0.74 11.88 0.48
C PRO A 119 1.06 10.39 0.74
N ILE A 120 0.15 9.69 1.42
CA ILE A 120 0.34 8.29 1.84
C ILE A 120 -0.88 7.48 1.41
N LEU A 121 -0.68 6.39 0.66
CA LEU A 121 -1.76 5.54 0.14
C LEU A 121 -2.48 4.72 1.22
N PHE A 122 -1.70 4.15 2.15
CA PHE A 122 -2.20 3.30 3.24
C PHE A 122 -1.67 3.79 4.59
N PRO A 123 -2.23 4.86 5.18
CA PRO A 123 -1.87 5.30 6.52
C PRO A 123 -2.36 4.29 7.57
N ASP A 124 -1.76 4.31 8.76
CA ASP A 124 -2.29 3.58 9.93
C ASP A 124 -3.46 4.32 10.63
N ASN A 125 -3.74 5.58 10.27
CA ASN A 125 -4.87 6.37 10.74
C ASN A 125 -5.78 6.77 9.57
N THR A 126 -7.10 6.62 9.72
CA THR A 126 -8.09 6.77 8.63
C THR A 126 -8.20 8.17 8.05
N ASP A 127 -7.82 9.19 8.83
CA ASP A 127 -8.07 10.60 8.50
C ASP A 127 -6.93 11.25 7.69
N ASP A 128 -5.89 10.49 7.35
CA ASP A 128 -4.63 10.99 6.74
C ASP A 128 -4.23 10.19 5.48
N GLY A 129 -5.25 9.70 4.76
CA GLY A 129 -5.11 8.75 3.65
C GLY A 129 -5.42 9.34 2.29
N TRP A 130 -4.46 9.24 1.37
CA TRP A 130 -4.63 9.64 -0.01
C TRP A 130 -5.50 8.64 -0.77
N ASN A 131 -6.46 9.16 -1.53
CA ASN A 131 -7.34 8.38 -2.39
C ASN A 131 -7.39 9.00 -3.79
N ALA A 132 -7.52 8.18 -4.82
CA ALA A 132 -7.74 8.68 -6.17
C ALA A 132 -9.23 8.88 -6.47
N VAL A 133 -9.57 9.91 -7.24
CA VAL A 133 -10.90 9.97 -7.89
C VAL A 133 -11.15 8.72 -8.73
N VAL A 134 -12.41 8.26 -8.76
CA VAL A 134 -12.79 7.08 -9.56
C VAL A 134 -12.77 7.42 -11.05
N LEU A 135 -12.15 6.56 -11.85
CA LEU A 135 -12.12 6.66 -13.30
C LEU A 135 -13.39 6.07 -13.93
N LEU A 136 -13.90 6.74 -14.97
CA LEU A 136 -14.98 6.23 -15.81
C LEU A 136 -14.43 5.27 -16.87
N ILE A 137 -15.26 4.34 -17.35
CA ILE A 137 -14.92 3.37 -18.41
C ILE A 137 -14.30 4.02 -19.64
N ARG A 138 -14.83 5.17 -20.06
CA ARG A 138 -14.26 5.93 -21.19
C ARG A 138 -12.90 6.54 -20.88
N GLU A 139 -12.68 7.04 -19.66
CA GLU A 139 -11.38 7.61 -19.30
C GLU A 139 -10.29 6.52 -19.25
N PHE A 140 -10.59 5.30 -18.79
CA PHE A 140 -9.70 4.14 -18.96
C PHE A 140 -9.28 3.92 -20.42
N CYS A 141 -10.23 4.04 -21.34
CA CYS A 141 -9.96 3.84 -22.77
C CYS A 141 -9.11 4.98 -23.35
N MET A 142 -9.32 6.23 -22.89
CA MET A 142 -8.45 7.36 -23.22
C MET A 142 -7.02 7.15 -22.71
N LEU A 143 -6.85 6.79 -21.44
CA LEU A 143 -5.52 6.56 -20.83
C LEU A 143 -4.78 5.40 -21.52
N LYS A 144 -5.47 4.29 -21.82
CA LYS A 144 -4.91 3.17 -22.59
C LYS A 144 -4.54 3.58 -24.02
N PHE A 145 -5.36 4.37 -24.70
CA PHE A 145 -5.05 4.88 -26.03
C PHE A 145 -3.79 5.75 -26.01
N ILE A 146 -3.64 6.64 -25.02
CA ILE A 146 -2.46 7.49 -24.84
C ILE A 146 -1.19 6.64 -24.61
N ASP A 147 -1.25 5.58 -23.78
CA ASP A 147 -0.12 4.69 -23.56
C ASP A 147 0.30 3.92 -24.83
N GLU A 148 -0.64 3.29 -25.54
CA GLU A 148 -0.35 2.53 -26.76
C GLU A 148 0.11 3.41 -27.93
N LEU A 149 -0.46 4.61 -28.05
CA LEU A 149 -0.09 5.58 -29.08
C LEU A 149 1.33 6.11 -28.86
N SER A 150 1.68 6.39 -27.61
CA SER A 150 3.01 6.87 -27.23
C SER A 150 4.11 5.79 -27.29
N ASP A 151 3.75 4.53 -27.52
CA ASP A 151 4.70 3.45 -27.84
C ASP A 151 5.04 3.36 -29.34
N LYS A 152 4.29 4.04 -30.23
CA LYS A 152 4.58 4.03 -31.68
C LYS A 152 5.88 4.82 -31.97
N PRO A 153 6.80 4.33 -32.83
CA PRO A 153 8.07 5.02 -33.10
C PRO A 153 7.88 6.42 -33.70
N ARG A 154 8.55 7.43 -33.12
CA ARG A 154 8.45 8.86 -33.49
C ARG A 154 7.01 9.40 -33.44
N TRP A 155 6.20 8.95 -32.50
CA TRP A 155 4.79 9.37 -32.40
C TRP A 155 4.64 10.88 -32.25
N TRP A 156 5.53 11.52 -31.49
CA TRP A 156 5.50 12.96 -31.18
C TRP A 156 5.70 13.85 -32.42
N GLU A 157 6.35 13.34 -33.47
CA GLU A 157 6.42 14.03 -34.76
C GLU A 157 5.17 13.72 -35.60
N LYS A 158 4.83 12.44 -35.68
CA LYS A 158 3.77 11.89 -36.54
C LYS A 158 2.36 12.31 -36.13
N ILE A 159 2.11 12.66 -34.88
CA ILE A 159 0.81 13.18 -34.44
C ILE A 159 0.47 14.52 -35.11
N ASN A 160 1.48 15.30 -35.49
CA ASN A 160 1.30 16.56 -36.20
C ASN A 160 1.06 16.36 -37.73
N ASP A 161 1.17 15.12 -38.23
CA ASP A 161 0.79 14.76 -39.59
C ASP A 161 -0.70 14.38 -39.62
N HIS A 162 -1.50 15.17 -40.34
CA HIS A 162 -2.95 15.00 -40.39
C HIS A 162 -3.39 13.64 -40.98
N GLU A 163 -2.66 13.07 -41.94
CA GLU A 163 -2.99 11.77 -42.52
C GLU A 163 -2.70 10.64 -41.52
N ILE A 164 -1.56 10.70 -40.83
CA ILE A 164 -1.17 9.71 -39.82
C ILE A 164 -2.09 9.80 -38.60
N ALA A 165 -2.39 11.00 -38.09
CA ALA A 165 -3.33 11.20 -37.00
C ALA A 165 -4.74 10.69 -37.37
N THR A 166 -5.24 11.00 -38.57
CA THR A 166 -6.53 10.47 -39.07
C THR A 166 -6.51 8.93 -39.16
N LYS A 167 -5.39 8.33 -39.57
CA LYS A 167 -5.22 6.87 -39.60
C LYS A 167 -5.27 6.28 -38.20
N TRP A 168 -4.59 6.88 -37.22
CA TRP A 168 -4.59 6.40 -35.83
C TRP A 168 -5.94 6.56 -35.14
N LYS A 169 -6.69 7.63 -35.42
CA LYS A 169 -8.08 7.76 -34.96
C LYS A 169 -8.96 6.64 -35.52
N LYS A 170 -8.81 6.29 -36.80
CA LYS A 170 -9.50 5.13 -37.40
C LYS A 170 -9.04 3.78 -36.83
N GLU A 171 -7.76 3.63 -36.51
CA GLU A 171 -7.25 2.44 -35.81
C GLU A 171 -7.90 2.31 -34.42
N ALA A 172 -7.96 3.39 -33.64
CA ALA A 172 -8.55 3.41 -32.29
C ALA A 172 -10.05 3.10 -32.28
N LEU A 173 -10.81 3.68 -33.22
CA LEU A 173 -12.25 3.40 -33.39
C LEU A 173 -12.55 1.96 -33.86
N ALA A 174 -11.55 1.23 -34.35
CA ALA A 174 -11.68 -0.16 -34.79
C ALA A 174 -11.17 -1.19 -33.76
N ILE A 175 -10.63 -0.75 -32.62
CA ILE A 175 -10.25 -1.63 -31.51
C ILE A 175 -11.51 -2.24 -30.89
N ASN A 176 -11.45 -3.54 -30.56
CA ASN A 176 -12.50 -4.17 -29.76
C ASN A 176 -12.34 -3.76 -28.28
N TRP A 177 -12.80 -2.56 -27.93
CA TRP A 177 -12.70 -2.05 -26.56
C TRP A 177 -13.40 -2.94 -25.52
N LYS A 178 -14.40 -3.72 -25.94
CA LYS A 178 -15.06 -4.72 -25.09
C LYS A 178 -14.17 -5.85 -24.59
N SER A 179 -13.05 -6.15 -25.28
CA SER A 179 -12.04 -7.09 -24.78
C SER A 179 -11.02 -6.44 -23.82
N TYR A 180 -11.13 -5.14 -23.57
CA TYR A 180 -10.38 -4.45 -22.51
C TYR A 180 -11.24 -4.30 -21.24
N LEU A 181 -12.48 -3.82 -21.37
CA LEU A 181 -13.51 -3.81 -20.31
C LEU A 181 -14.87 -4.09 -20.96
N GLN A 182 -15.75 -4.89 -20.35
CA GLN A 182 -16.93 -5.49 -21.00
C GLN A 182 -17.86 -4.48 -21.73
N TYR A 183 -18.04 -3.28 -21.17
CA TYR A 183 -18.88 -2.21 -21.75
C TYR A 183 -18.07 -1.03 -22.31
N ALA A 184 -16.75 -1.15 -22.44
CA ALA A 184 -15.94 -0.08 -22.99
C ALA A 184 -16.29 0.22 -24.45
N ASP A 185 -16.43 1.52 -24.72
CA ASP A 185 -16.51 2.13 -26.02
C ASP A 185 -15.46 3.25 -26.14
N PHE A 186 -15.27 3.73 -27.37
CA PHE A 186 -14.33 4.80 -27.68
C PHE A 186 -14.91 5.64 -28.82
N THR A 187 -15.07 6.94 -28.59
CA THR A 187 -15.71 7.87 -29.53
C THR A 187 -14.66 8.62 -30.35
N SER A 188 -15.08 9.31 -31.42
CA SER A 188 -14.17 10.21 -32.13
C SER A 188 -13.77 11.40 -31.25
N ALA A 189 -14.68 11.85 -30.38
CA ALA A 189 -14.43 12.96 -29.47
C ALA A 189 -13.33 12.62 -28.45
N MET A 190 -13.31 11.40 -27.91
CA MET A 190 -12.21 10.90 -27.06
C MET A 190 -10.87 10.86 -27.83
N ALA A 191 -10.90 10.52 -29.11
CA ALA A 191 -9.72 10.49 -29.98
C ALA A 191 -9.22 11.90 -30.37
N ASP A 192 -10.12 12.89 -30.39
CA ASP A 192 -9.82 14.30 -30.66
C ASP A 192 -9.37 15.05 -29.39
N ALA A 193 -9.89 14.66 -28.22
CA ALA A 193 -9.57 15.18 -26.89
C ALA A 193 -8.27 14.64 -26.28
N ALA A 194 -7.62 13.67 -26.94
CA ALA A 194 -6.32 13.14 -26.53
C ALA A 194 -5.18 14.14 -26.84
N ASP A 195 -5.14 15.24 -26.09
CA ASP A 195 -4.00 16.14 -26.04
C ASP A 195 -2.76 15.34 -25.64
N LEU A 196 -1.71 15.37 -26.48
CA LEU A 196 -0.49 14.62 -26.21
C LEU A 196 0.65 15.54 -25.82
N TYR A 197 1.26 15.23 -24.69
CA TYR A 197 2.41 15.94 -24.13
C TYR A 197 3.66 15.83 -25.02
N GLN A 198 4.07 16.93 -25.66
CA GLN A 198 5.23 16.95 -26.57
C GLN A 198 6.50 17.57 -25.95
N GLN A 199 7.67 17.22 -26.50
CA GLN A 199 8.96 17.95 -26.43
C GLN A 199 9.84 17.88 -25.17
N THR A 200 9.57 17.09 -24.11
CA THR A 200 10.52 16.96 -22.97
C THR A 200 11.17 15.58 -22.78
N GLY A 201 10.75 14.58 -23.56
CA GLY A 201 11.32 13.22 -23.50
C GLY A 201 10.79 12.35 -22.35
N LEU A 202 10.18 12.97 -21.35
CA LEU A 202 9.23 12.35 -20.43
C LEU A 202 7.83 12.34 -21.06
N ILE A 203 7.06 11.28 -20.82
CA ILE A 203 5.71 11.11 -21.34
C ILE A 203 4.82 10.71 -20.14
N PRO A 204 3.94 11.58 -19.65
CA PRO A 204 2.90 11.17 -18.72
C PRO A 204 1.94 10.22 -19.43
N VAL A 205 1.64 9.11 -18.76
CA VAL A 205 0.61 8.13 -19.11
C VAL A 205 -0.14 7.78 -17.84
N TYR A 206 -1.42 7.40 -17.96
CA TYR A 206 -2.28 7.19 -16.80
C TYR A 206 -2.32 8.41 -15.88
N ASP A 207 -2.42 9.60 -16.48
CA ASP A 207 -2.25 10.90 -15.85
C ASP A 207 -3.62 11.49 -15.45
N TYR A 208 -3.94 11.33 -14.16
CA TYR A 208 -5.19 11.81 -13.55
C TYR A 208 -4.90 12.31 -12.13
N SER A 209 -5.46 11.74 -11.05
CA SER A 209 -5.11 12.04 -9.63
C SER A 209 -3.63 11.83 -9.33
N ALA A 210 -3.04 10.82 -9.97
CA ALA A 210 -1.60 10.55 -9.99
C ALA A 210 -1.19 10.20 -11.43
N ALA A 211 0.11 10.02 -11.71
CA ALA A 211 0.59 9.67 -13.05
C ALA A 211 1.75 8.66 -13.04
N VAL A 212 1.92 7.97 -14.16
CA VAL A 212 3.13 7.21 -14.49
C VAL A 212 3.86 7.94 -15.60
N LEU A 213 5.14 8.26 -15.43
CA LEU A 213 5.94 8.85 -16.50
C LEU A 213 6.79 7.76 -17.17
N LYS A 214 6.80 7.70 -18.50
CA LYS A 214 7.72 6.83 -19.25
C LYS A 214 8.64 7.65 -20.16
N SER A 215 9.83 7.13 -20.43
CA SER A 215 10.81 7.75 -21.31
C SER A 215 11.61 6.69 -22.07
N ASP A 216 11.68 6.84 -23.40
CA ASP A 216 12.58 6.08 -24.28
C ASP A 216 13.86 6.87 -24.64
N THR A 217 14.11 8.03 -24.01
CA THR A 217 15.21 8.95 -24.39
C THR A 217 16.20 9.28 -23.28
N ILE A 218 15.78 9.23 -22.01
CA ILE A 218 16.63 9.52 -20.85
C ILE A 218 17.81 8.54 -20.76
N MET A 219 17.59 7.25 -21.00
CA MET A 219 18.62 6.23 -20.99
C MET A 219 19.17 6.01 -22.40
N THR A 220 20.31 6.63 -22.71
CA THR A 220 20.95 6.44 -24.01
C THR A 220 21.65 5.07 -24.08
N PRO A 221 21.89 4.50 -25.27
CA PRO A 221 22.60 3.23 -25.42
C PRO A 221 23.99 3.24 -24.77
N GLU A 222 24.69 4.38 -24.78
CA GLU A 222 26.01 4.55 -24.18
C GLU A 222 25.94 4.51 -22.66
N LEU A 223 24.91 5.14 -22.06
CA LEU A 223 24.69 5.08 -20.61
C LEU A 223 24.32 3.66 -20.17
N ALA A 224 23.40 3.01 -20.88
CA ALA A 224 23.03 1.62 -20.62
C ALA A 224 24.25 0.69 -20.70
N LYS A 225 25.07 0.82 -21.76
CA LYS A 225 26.32 0.06 -21.93
C LYS A 225 27.34 0.35 -20.82
N SER A 226 27.49 1.60 -20.40
CA SER A 226 28.40 1.95 -19.29
C SER A 226 27.99 1.30 -17.97
N LEU A 227 26.68 1.18 -17.71
CA LEU A 227 26.18 0.43 -16.55
C LEU A 227 26.45 -1.07 -16.71
N GLN A 228 26.11 -1.67 -17.86
CA GLN A 228 26.37 -3.09 -18.15
C GLN A 228 27.85 -3.46 -17.95
N GLU A 229 28.78 -2.66 -18.46
CA GLU A 229 30.23 -2.88 -18.29
C GLU A 229 30.66 -2.74 -16.83
N ALA A 230 30.11 -1.77 -16.09
CA ALA A 230 30.50 -1.50 -14.70
C ALA A 230 29.95 -2.52 -13.69
N ILE A 231 28.79 -3.14 -13.96
CA ILE A 231 28.21 -4.18 -13.09
C ILE A 231 28.78 -5.58 -13.34
N MET A 232 29.57 -5.81 -14.40
CA MET A 232 30.14 -7.14 -14.68
C MET A 232 30.89 -7.73 -13.47
N VAL A 233 31.52 -6.87 -12.65
CA VAL A 233 32.22 -7.28 -11.42
C VAL A 233 31.30 -7.81 -10.30
N LEU A 234 29.99 -7.54 -10.38
CA LEU A 234 28.95 -8.07 -9.49
C LEU A 234 28.27 -9.31 -10.09
N GLU A 235 28.20 -9.41 -11.42
CA GLU A 235 27.59 -10.54 -12.13
C GLU A 235 28.51 -11.76 -12.24
N ASP A 236 29.78 -11.54 -12.64
CA ASP A 236 30.79 -12.58 -12.93
C ASP A 236 31.54 -13.00 -11.65
N ILE A 237 30.78 -13.33 -10.61
CA ILE A 237 31.28 -13.89 -9.35
C ILE A 237 31.02 -15.40 -9.29
N ALA A 238 31.74 -16.12 -8.42
CA ALA A 238 31.60 -17.57 -8.34
C ALA A 238 30.15 -17.97 -8.00
N PRO A 239 29.58 -19.05 -8.58
CA PRO A 239 28.16 -19.40 -8.38
C PRO A 239 27.70 -19.60 -6.93
N LYS A 240 28.64 -19.84 -6.00
CA LYS A 240 28.36 -19.93 -4.55
C LYS A 240 28.26 -18.57 -3.84
N GLN A 241 28.74 -17.51 -4.48
CA GLN A 241 28.70 -16.12 -4.00
C GLN A 241 27.53 -15.34 -4.59
N GLN A 242 26.96 -15.80 -5.71
CA GLN A 242 25.74 -15.25 -6.29
C GLN A 242 24.59 -15.28 -5.28
N ASP A 243 23.89 -14.14 -5.15
CA ASP A 243 22.80 -13.97 -4.22
C ASP A 243 21.45 -14.05 -4.94
N TRP A 244 20.89 -15.26 -4.98
CA TRP A 244 19.58 -15.49 -5.57
C TRP A 244 18.47 -15.06 -4.61
N HIS A 245 17.51 -14.29 -5.12
CA HIS A 245 16.40 -13.75 -4.34
C HIS A 245 15.56 -14.90 -3.75
N PRO A 246 15.20 -14.87 -2.46
CA PRO A 246 14.36 -15.90 -1.85
C PRO A 246 13.03 -16.07 -2.59
N GLY A 247 12.55 -17.32 -2.71
CA GLY A 247 11.32 -17.65 -3.43
C GLY A 247 11.36 -17.51 -4.96
N SER A 248 12.49 -17.14 -5.57
CA SER A 248 12.58 -16.92 -7.02
C SER A 248 12.94 -18.14 -7.87
N ASP A 249 13.09 -19.33 -7.27
CA ASP A 249 13.63 -20.55 -7.92
C ASP A 249 14.97 -20.38 -8.65
N GLY A 250 15.80 -19.42 -8.23
CA GLY A 250 17.04 -19.09 -8.95
C GLY A 250 16.81 -18.38 -10.28
N LYS A 251 15.67 -17.67 -10.44
CA LYS A 251 15.38 -16.81 -11.59
C LYS A 251 15.81 -15.35 -11.34
N VAL A 252 15.79 -14.86 -10.10
CA VAL A 252 16.10 -13.45 -9.77
C VAL A 252 17.43 -13.37 -9.02
N LEU A 253 18.42 -12.69 -9.61
CA LEU A 253 19.75 -12.45 -9.06
C LEU A 253 19.82 -11.03 -8.49
N ASP A 254 20.04 -10.92 -7.18
CA ASP A 254 20.21 -9.66 -6.46
C ASP A 254 21.69 -9.22 -6.55
N LEU A 255 22.00 -8.17 -7.33
CA LEU A 255 23.36 -7.62 -7.43
C LEU A 255 23.62 -6.57 -6.34
N VAL A 256 22.63 -5.70 -6.12
CA VAL A 256 22.54 -4.78 -4.98
C VAL A 256 21.08 -4.78 -4.56
N HIS A 257 20.75 -5.39 -3.42
CA HIS A 257 19.37 -5.40 -2.91
C HIS A 257 19.30 -4.82 -1.50
N PRO A 258 18.39 -3.86 -1.21
CA PRO A 258 18.33 -3.16 0.07
C PRO A 258 17.83 -4.02 1.24
N SER A 259 17.08 -5.11 0.95
CA SER A 259 16.72 -6.13 1.96
C SER A 259 17.88 -7.03 2.39
N LEU A 260 19.05 -6.96 1.76
CA LEU A 260 20.27 -7.56 2.30
C LEU A 260 21.03 -6.46 3.05
N TRP A 261 21.38 -6.73 4.31
CA TRP A 261 21.89 -5.73 5.25
C TRP A 261 20.88 -4.60 5.57
N PRO A 262 19.62 -4.89 5.92
CA PRO A 262 18.69 -3.87 6.38
C PRO A 262 19.14 -3.35 7.75
N LEU A 263 18.80 -2.12 8.10
CA LEU A 263 18.84 -1.70 9.50
C LEU A 263 17.94 -2.63 10.31
N THR A 264 18.39 -3.09 11.48
CA THR A 264 17.58 -3.85 12.44
C THR A 264 17.55 -3.12 13.77
N TYR A 265 16.40 -2.65 14.21
CA TYR A 265 16.26 -1.94 15.48
C TYR A 265 16.56 -2.86 16.67
N GLY A 266 17.12 -2.31 17.75
CA GLY A 266 17.60 -3.10 18.90
C GLY A 266 18.91 -3.86 18.66
N ARG A 267 19.44 -3.84 17.43
CA ARG A 267 20.71 -4.49 17.05
C ARG A 267 21.73 -3.50 16.52
N PHE A 268 21.32 -2.63 15.60
CA PHE A 268 22.26 -1.81 14.84
C PHE A 268 22.85 -0.65 15.60
N ARG A 269 24.00 -0.16 15.13
CA ARG A 269 24.72 0.95 15.74
C ARG A 269 24.65 2.20 14.87
N ILE A 270 24.41 3.35 15.48
CA ILE A 270 24.32 4.68 14.86
C ILE A 270 25.37 5.64 15.45
N LEU A 271 25.88 6.54 14.63
CA LEU A 271 26.74 7.64 15.04
C LEU A 271 25.89 8.79 15.58
N LEU A 272 26.12 9.16 16.83
CA LEU A 272 25.36 10.20 17.53
C LEU A 272 25.70 11.62 17.06
N ASP A 273 26.99 11.84 16.74
CA ASP A 273 27.64 13.16 16.79
C ASP A 273 28.34 13.53 15.48
N ARG A 274 28.19 12.69 14.44
CA ARG A 274 28.80 12.87 13.11
C ARG A 274 28.10 12.02 12.07
N VAL A 275 28.42 12.30 10.81
CA VAL A 275 28.11 11.46 9.65
C VAL A 275 29.41 10.95 9.03
N ILE A 276 29.35 9.82 8.33
CA ILE A 276 30.43 9.30 7.48
C ILE A 276 30.15 9.53 5.99
N GLY A 277 31.19 9.86 5.24
CA GLY A 277 31.16 9.90 3.78
C GLY A 277 31.81 8.66 3.12
N LEU A 278 31.95 8.70 1.79
CA LEU A 278 32.57 7.63 1.00
C LEU A 278 34.04 7.33 1.35
N LYS A 279 34.80 8.32 1.85
CA LYS A 279 36.25 8.18 2.12
C LYS A 279 36.53 7.67 3.52
N ASP A 280 35.64 7.98 4.45
CA ASP A 280 35.75 7.81 5.90
C ASP A 280 34.77 6.77 6.44
N ALA A 281 34.06 6.05 5.56
CA ALA A 281 33.12 4.98 5.89
C ALA A 281 33.67 3.92 6.88
N PHE A 282 34.99 3.68 6.86
CA PHE A 282 35.67 2.71 7.72
C PHE A 282 36.48 3.34 8.87
N THR A 283 36.23 4.60 9.23
CA THR A 283 36.94 5.29 10.33
C THR A 283 36.21 5.27 11.67
N ALA A 284 34.97 4.76 11.69
CA ALA A 284 34.05 4.88 12.81
C ALA A 284 33.83 3.58 13.62
N GLU A 285 34.76 2.62 13.53
CA GLU A 285 34.63 1.32 14.20
C GLU A 285 34.49 1.46 15.72
N GLY A 286 33.48 0.77 16.29
CA GLY A 286 33.22 0.76 17.73
C GLY A 286 32.69 2.08 18.32
N GLN A 287 32.62 3.17 17.54
CA GLN A 287 32.25 4.52 18.00
C GLN A 287 30.73 4.79 17.92
N ALA A 288 29.98 3.89 17.29
CA ALA A 288 28.53 3.97 17.13
C ALA A 288 27.78 3.27 18.29
N VAL A 289 26.64 3.82 18.71
CA VAL A 289 25.81 3.30 19.82
C VAL A 289 24.61 2.51 19.30
N MET A 290 24.15 1.52 20.05
CA MET A 290 22.98 0.72 19.68
C MET A 290 21.70 1.57 19.56
N ILE A 291 21.04 1.50 18.41
CA ILE A 291 19.68 2.02 18.19
C ILE A 291 18.72 1.12 18.97
N ARG A 292 17.94 1.72 19.87
CA ARG A 292 16.90 0.99 20.61
C ARG A 292 15.76 0.59 19.68
N THR A 293 15.07 -0.49 19.99
CA THR A 293 13.77 -0.79 19.37
C THR A 293 12.81 0.37 19.63
N PRO A 294 12.12 0.92 18.60
CA PRO A 294 11.08 1.91 18.80
C PRO A 294 10.01 1.40 19.78
N THR A 295 9.64 2.24 20.74
CA THR A 295 8.60 1.95 21.74
C THR A 295 7.29 2.62 21.35
N VAL A 296 6.17 1.89 21.44
CA VAL A 296 4.80 2.35 21.07
C VAL A 296 4.19 3.33 22.10
N ASP A 297 5.02 4.06 22.85
CA ASP A 297 4.62 4.95 23.94
C ASP A 297 4.28 6.36 23.41
N GLY A 298 3.21 6.44 22.62
CA GLY A 298 2.72 7.66 22.00
C GLY A 298 1.23 7.60 21.67
N LEU A 299 0.37 7.79 22.68
CA LEU A 299 -1.10 7.86 22.59
C LEU A 299 -1.80 6.57 22.07
N HIS A 300 -2.61 5.98 22.93
CA HIS A 300 -3.63 4.94 22.62
C HIS A 300 -3.20 3.51 22.25
N GLY A 301 -1.92 3.16 22.25
CA GLY A 301 -1.50 1.74 22.24
C GLY A 301 -1.99 0.93 21.04
N GLN A 302 -2.22 1.63 19.92
CA GLN A 302 -2.51 1.01 18.63
C GLN A 302 -1.21 0.42 18.07
N SER A 303 -1.30 -0.78 17.51
CA SER A 303 -0.20 -1.36 16.75
C SER A 303 -0.17 -0.67 15.39
N PHE A 304 0.93 0.02 15.07
CA PHE A 304 1.21 0.47 13.72
C PHE A 304 1.32 -0.76 12.79
N SER A 305 0.35 -0.95 11.89
CA SER A 305 0.31 -2.08 10.94
C SER A 305 1.33 -1.89 9.82
N ASN A 306 1.50 -0.66 9.35
CA ASN A 306 2.21 -0.35 8.11
C ASN A 306 3.65 0.16 8.33
N PHE A 307 4.09 0.32 9.58
CA PHE A 307 5.49 0.61 9.95
C PHE A 307 6.22 -0.63 10.49
N SER A 308 7.43 -0.90 10.00
CA SER A 308 8.29 -1.92 10.60
C SER A 308 8.98 -1.41 11.87
N GLN A 309 8.65 -2.02 13.01
CA GLN A 309 9.36 -1.83 14.27
C GLN A 309 10.69 -2.61 14.33
N ARG A 310 10.97 -3.44 13.32
CA ARG A 310 12.10 -4.38 13.28
C ARG A 310 13.16 -3.98 12.28
N PHE A 311 12.76 -3.51 11.10
CA PHE A 311 13.63 -3.28 9.96
C PHE A 311 13.46 -1.90 9.32
N GLN A 312 14.52 -1.42 8.66
CA GLN A 312 14.44 -0.25 7.77
C GLN A 312 15.49 -0.41 6.66
N TRP A 313 15.11 -0.20 5.39
CA TRP A 313 16.09 0.00 4.32
C TRP A 313 16.90 1.28 4.56
N LEU A 314 18.20 1.24 4.24
CA LEU A 314 19.10 2.38 4.40
C LEU A 314 19.33 3.11 3.07
N PRO A 315 18.79 4.33 2.88
CA PRO A 315 19.17 5.16 1.76
C PRO A 315 20.60 5.68 1.90
N CYS A 316 21.20 6.03 0.76
CA CYS A 316 22.37 6.91 0.73
C CYS A 316 21.94 8.38 0.63
N ASP A 317 22.75 9.27 1.22
CA ASP A 317 22.57 10.71 1.09
C ASP A 317 23.13 11.19 -0.26
N VAL A 318 22.35 12.01 -0.95
CA VAL A 318 22.70 12.58 -2.24
C VAL A 318 22.62 14.10 -2.15
N LEU A 319 23.75 14.76 -2.34
CA LEU A 319 23.85 16.21 -2.41
C LEU A 319 23.38 16.70 -3.77
N LEU A 320 22.56 17.74 -3.75
CA LEU A 320 22.06 18.46 -4.91
C LEU A 320 22.62 19.89 -4.88
N ASP A 321 23.09 20.37 -6.02
CA ASP A 321 23.33 21.81 -6.23
C ASP A 321 22.04 22.43 -6.81
N PRO A 322 21.32 23.29 -6.06
CA PRO A 322 20.09 23.90 -6.54
C PRO A 322 20.28 24.76 -7.79
N ALA A 323 21.48 25.35 -7.98
CA ALA A 323 21.78 26.26 -9.09
C ALA A 323 22.24 25.55 -10.38
N THR A 324 22.85 24.36 -10.28
CA THR A 324 23.34 23.62 -11.46
C THR A 324 22.65 22.29 -11.73
N GLY A 325 21.81 21.81 -10.79
CA GLY A 325 21.24 20.46 -10.86
C GLY A 325 22.32 19.38 -10.90
N SER A 326 23.51 19.66 -10.34
CA SER A 326 24.54 18.63 -10.18
C SER A 326 24.23 17.75 -8.97
N VAL A 327 24.70 16.51 -9.05
CA VAL A 327 24.35 15.41 -8.14
C VAL A 327 25.65 14.79 -7.65
N LYS A 328 25.77 14.57 -6.34
CA LYS A 328 26.88 13.83 -5.74
C LYS A 328 26.38 12.94 -4.62
N ILE A 329 26.65 11.64 -4.71
CA ILE A 329 26.44 10.70 -3.61
C ILE A 329 27.49 11.01 -2.52
N ALA A 330 27.03 11.28 -1.30
CA ALA A 330 27.88 11.68 -0.17
C ALA A 330 28.31 10.48 0.69
N SER A 331 27.40 9.54 0.95
CA SER A 331 27.61 8.35 1.76
C SER A 331 27.59 7.07 0.93
N TYR A 332 27.99 5.93 1.51
CA TYR A 332 28.00 4.66 0.78
C TYR A 332 26.58 4.20 0.42
N ILE A 333 26.42 3.54 -0.72
CA ILE A 333 25.17 2.83 -1.07
C ILE A 333 25.14 1.52 -0.29
N ASN A 334 24.05 1.25 0.43
CA ASN A 334 23.94 0.00 1.18
C ASN A 334 24.11 -1.21 0.24
N ASN A 335 24.85 -2.23 0.68
CA ASN A 335 25.20 -3.40 -0.12
C ASN A 335 26.06 -3.13 -1.39
N LEU A 336 26.69 -1.95 -1.52
CA LEU A 336 27.67 -1.65 -2.59
C LEU A 336 28.95 -1.00 -2.03
N HIS A 337 30.06 -1.76 -1.99
CA HIS A 337 31.30 -1.36 -1.32
C HIS A 337 31.86 -0.02 -1.86
N PRO A 338 32.06 1.02 -1.02
CA PRO A 338 32.40 2.37 -1.48
C PRO A 338 33.79 2.51 -2.12
N GLN A 339 34.73 1.63 -1.77
CA GLN A 339 36.09 1.60 -2.34
C GLN A 339 36.23 0.58 -3.49
N GLU A 340 35.98 -0.72 -3.26
CA GLU A 340 36.06 -1.78 -4.30
C GLU A 340 35.15 -1.54 -5.52
N HIS A 341 34.02 -0.84 -5.34
CA HIS A 341 33.07 -0.54 -6.42
C HIS A 341 32.93 0.96 -6.69
N ALA A 342 33.95 1.75 -6.37
CA ALA A 342 33.96 3.21 -6.54
C ALA A 342 33.64 3.69 -7.97
N HIS A 343 33.88 2.85 -8.99
CA HIS A 343 33.57 3.14 -10.40
C HIS A 343 32.07 3.15 -10.71
N LEU A 344 31.24 2.45 -9.94
CA LEU A 344 29.78 2.43 -10.13
C LEU A 344 29.10 3.71 -9.62
N TYR A 345 29.66 4.38 -8.60
CA TYR A 345 29.04 5.54 -7.98
C TYR A 345 28.79 6.71 -8.96
N PRO A 346 29.74 7.16 -9.81
CA PRO A 346 29.49 8.21 -10.82
C PRO A 346 28.46 7.82 -11.89
N ILE A 347 28.32 6.53 -12.19
CA ILE A 347 27.32 6.03 -13.13
C ILE A 347 25.93 6.13 -12.48
N ILE A 348 25.78 5.69 -11.24
CA ILE A 348 24.54 5.80 -10.47
C ILE A 348 24.16 7.27 -10.24
N GLU A 349 25.13 8.17 -9.96
CA GLU A 349 24.92 9.63 -9.93
C GLU A 349 24.30 10.17 -11.23
N THR A 350 24.70 9.61 -12.38
CA THR A 350 24.15 9.99 -13.69
C THR A 350 22.69 9.54 -13.86
N PHE A 351 22.34 8.34 -13.38
CA PHE A 351 20.94 7.87 -13.35
C PHE A 351 20.08 8.68 -12.38
N ILE A 352 20.57 8.97 -11.16
CA ILE A 352 19.87 9.81 -10.18
C ILE A 352 19.61 11.21 -10.77
N LYS A 353 20.63 11.85 -11.35
CA LYS A 353 20.48 13.15 -12.01
C LYS A 353 19.43 13.13 -13.13
N LYS A 354 19.34 12.02 -13.86
CA LYS A 354 18.37 11.80 -14.92
C LYS A 354 16.94 11.53 -14.41
N SER A 355 16.79 11.02 -13.20
CA SER A 355 15.49 10.86 -12.53
C SER A 355 14.91 12.17 -11.95
N LEU A 356 15.76 13.14 -11.58
CA LEU A 356 15.31 14.36 -10.86
C LEU A 356 14.11 15.09 -11.48
N PRO A 357 14.03 15.33 -12.81
CA PRO A 357 12.88 16.02 -13.39
C PRO A 357 11.59 15.21 -13.29
N ALA A 358 11.67 13.89 -13.48
CA ALA A 358 10.52 13.00 -13.36
C ALA A 358 10.01 12.92 -11.91
N TRP A 359 10.93 12.80 -10.95
CA TRP A 359 10.59 12.79 -9.54
C TRP A 359 10.03 14.12 -9.04
N ASP A 360 10.56 15.27 -9.46
CA ASP A 360 10.01 16.58 -9.06
C ASP A 360 8.62 16.86 -9.65
N ILE A 361 8.31 16.31 -10.83
CA ILE A 361 6.95 16.33 -11.41
C ILE A 361 6.02 15.46 -10.57
N LEU A 362 6.39 14.21 -10.30
CA LEU A 362 5.56 13.27 -9.53
C LEU A 362 5.34 13.73 -8.08
N TYR A 363 6.36 14.33 -7.45
CA TYR A 363 6.29 14.88 -6.09
C TYR A 363 5.35 16.08 -5.96
N ARG A 364 4.99 16.72 -7.08
CA ARG A 364 4.04 17.85 -7.15
C ARG A 364 2.72 17.49 -7.82
N TRP A 365 2.51 16.22 -8.18
CA TRP A 365 1.47 15.86 -9.13
C TRP A 365 0.08 16.22 -8.65
N GLU A 366 -0.23 15.91 -7.39
CA GLU A 366 -1.52 16.22 -6.77
C GLU A 366 -1.82 17.73 -6.79
N ASP A 367 -0.91 18.53 -6.23
CA ASP A 367 -1.03 19.99 -6.13
C ASP A 367 -1.15 20.68 -7.50
N ASP A 368 -0.24 20.34 -8.43
CA ASP A 368 -0.03 21.13 -9.66
C ASP A 368 -0.75 20.55 -10.89
N PHE A 369 -0.91 19.21 -10.98
CA PHE A 369 -1.21 18.51 -12.24
C PHE A 369 -2.43 17.58 -12.20
N ALA A 370 -3.00 17.28 -11.04
CA ALA A 370 -4.11 16.35 -10.91
C ALA A 370 -5.32 16.77 -11.76
N VAL A 371 -5.90 15.82 -12.51
CA VAL A 371 -6.99 16.08 -13.46
C VAL A 371 -7.95 14.89 -13.49
N GLN A 372 -9.23 15.16 -13.75
CA GLN A 372 -10.24 14.19 -14.12
C GLN A 372 -10.88 14.70 -15.41
N ARG A 373 -10.91 13.90 -16.47
CA ARG A 373 -11.36 14.38 -17.80
C ARG A 373 -12.86 14.21 -17.99
N LEU A 374 -13.43 13.16 -17.42
CA LEU A 374 -14.86 12.85 -17.50
C LEU A 374 -15.44 12.77 -16.10
N GLN A 375 -16.62 13.40 -15.91
CA GLN A 375 -17.33 13.45 -14.64
C GLN A 375 -18.82 13.18 -14.89
N THR A 376 -19.48 12.52 -13.94
CA THR A 376 -20.92 12.30 -13.93
C THR A 376 -21.44 12.36 -12.50
N GLU A 377 -22.64 12.91 -12.32
CA GLU A 377 -23.37 12.93 -11.06
C GLU A 377 -24.38 11.76 -10.98
N GLU A 378 -24.49 10.96 -12.04
CA GLU A 378 -25.46 9.86 -12.14
C GLU A 378 -24.87 8.58 -12.75
N ALA A 379 -25.35 7.44 -12.27
CA ALA A 379 -25.15 6.10 -12.81
C ALA A 379 -26.51 5.38 -12.83
N ILE A 380 -27.36 5.77 -13.78
CA ILE A 380 -28.72 5.23 -13.97
C ILE A 380 -28.97 4.84 -15.44
N LEU A 381 -30.05 4.10 -15.69
CA LEU A 381 -30.53 3.81 -17.04
C LEU A 381 -31.43 4.95 -17.54
N ASP A 382 -31.06 5.56 -18.66
CA ASP A 382 -31.93 6.41 -19.46
C ASP A 382 -32.85 5.52 -20.33
N CYS A 383 -34.14 5.53 -20.00
CA CYS A 383 -35.17 4.77 -20.71
C CYS A 383 -35.69 5.57 -21.91
N GLN A 384 -35.32 5.11 -23.11
CA GLN A 384 -35.76 5.65 -24.40
C GLN A 384 -36.91 4.82 -25.02
N ALA A 385 -37.65 4.07 -24.19
CA ALA A 385 -38.91 3.44 -24.63
C ALA A 385 -40.02 4.50 -24.79
N GLY A 386 -41.01 4.23 -25.65
CA GLY A 386 -42.10 5.18 -25.92
C GLY A 386 -43.00 5.46 -24.71
N GLU A 387 -43.84 6.49 -24.82
CA GLU A 387 -44.61 7.18 -23.75
C GLU A 387 -45.46 6.33 -22.78
N ASN A 388 -45.52 5.00 -22.92
CA ASN A 388 -46.33 4.08 -22.10
C ASN A 388 -45.50 3.14 -21.19
N VAL A 389 -44.18 3.34 -21.03
CA VAL A 389 -43.36 2.50 -20.13
C VAL A 389 -42.86 3.33 -18.93
N HIS A 390 -43.16 2.87 -17.71
CA HIS A 390 -42.83 3.57 -16.46
C HIS A 390 -41.39 3.32 -16.00
N CYS A 391 -40.85 4.23 -15.18
CA CYS A 391 -39.58 4.05 -14.47
C CYS A 391 -39.55 2.71 -13.69
N GLY A 392 -38.51 1.89 -13.94
CA GLY A 392 -38.42 0.52 -13.44
C GLY A 392 -38.57 -0.58 -14.50
N CYS A 393 -38.49 -0.22 -15.79
CA CYS A 393 -38.63 -1.17 -16.91
C CYS A 393 -37.69 -2.38 -16.79
N LYS A 394 -38.18 -3.53 -17.23
CA LYS A 394 -37.47 -4.83 -17.30
C LYS A 394 -37.40 -5.30 -18.76
N PRO A 395 -36.53 -6.26 -19.12
CA PRO A 395 -36.44 -6.79 -20.49
C PRO A 395 -37.78 -7.32 -21.04
N TRP A 396 -38.59 -7.93 -20.18
CA TRP A 396 -39.92 -8.45 -20.54
C TRP A 396 -41.00 -7.38 -20.73
N ASP A 397 -40.73 -6.11 -20.43
CA ASP A 397 -41.61 -5.00 -20.81
C ASP A 397 -41.51 -4.67 -22.31
N ARG A 398 -40.67 -5.38 -23.07
CA ARG A 398 -40.63 -5.29 -24.53
C ARG A 398 -42.03 -5.53 -25.13
N PRO A 399 -42.54 -4.60 -25.96
CA PRO A 399 -43.74 -4.84 -26.76
C PRO A 399 -43.60 -6.07 -27.67
N LEU A 400 -44.58 -6.98 -27.61
CA LEU A 400 -44.59 -8.19 -28.43
C LEU A 400 -44.89 -7.83 -29.91
N GLY A 401 -44.33 -8.58 -30.85
CA GLY A 401 -44.62 -8.39 -32.28
C GLY A 401 -46.04 -8.88 -32.66
N GLU A 402 -46.59 -8.37 -33.76
CA GLU A 402 -47.96 -8.73 -34.24
C GLU A 402 -48.19 -10.23 -34.51
N ASN A 403 -47.13 -11.02 -34.63
CA ASN A 403 -47.15 -12.47 -34.87
C ASN A 403 -46.38 -13.25 -33.80
N GLU A 404 -46.20 -12.67 -32.61
CA GLU A 404 -45.49 -13.27 -31.48
C GLU A 404 -46.50 -13.73 -30.44
N ASP A 405 -46.34 -14.94 -29.90
CA ASP A 405 -47.30 -15.51 -28.95
C ASP A 405 -47.40 -14.65 -27.67
N PRO A 406 -48.58 -14.59 -27.03
CA PRO A 406 -48.75 -13.93 -25.73
C PRO A 406 -47.79 -14.52 -24.68
N ARG A 407 -47.36 -13.70 -23.71
CA ARG A 407 -46.56 -14.18 -22.58
C ARG A 407 -47.34 -15.23 -21.79
N HIS A 408 -46.69 -16.33 -21.44
CA HIS A 408 -47.28 -17.35 -20.59
C HIS A 408 -47.54 -16.79 -19.16
N PRO A 409 -48.61 -17.17 -18.46
CA PRO A 409 -48.92 -16.59 -17.14
C PRO A 409 -47.77 -16.67 -16.13
N TYR A 410 -47.00 -17.75 -16.15
CA TYR A 410 -45.85 -17.98 -15.26
C TYR A 410 -44.48 -17.63 -15.84
N GLU A 411 -44.38 -17.01 -17.04
CA GLU A 411 -43.09 -16.49 -17.54
C GLU A 411 -42.84 -15.05 -17.05
N PRO A 412 -41.58 -14.55 -17.01
CA PRO A 412 -41.30 -13.15 -16.68
C PRO A 412 -42.11 -12.17 -17.54
N GLY A 413 -42.90 -11.32 -16.87
CA GLY A 413 -43.86 -10.41 -17.50
C GLY A 413 -45.27 -11.00 -17.75
N GLY A 414 -45.55 -12.22 -17.29
CA GLY A 414 -46.87 -12.85 -17.28
C GLY A 414 -47.75 -12.45 -16.09
N GLU A 415 -49.06 -12.70 -16.18
CA GLU A 415 -50.05 -12.27 -15.17
C GLU A 415 -49.94 -12.97 -13.80
N GLU A 416 -49.35 -14.17 -13.76
CA GLU A 416 -49.18 -15.00 -12.55
C GLU A 416 -47.70 -15.18 -12.17
N TYR A 417 -46.78 -14.41 -12.76
CA TYR A 417 -45.36 -14.43 -12.42
C TYR A 417 -45.08 -13.62 -11.16
N GLU A 418 -44.68 -14.30 -10.09
CA GLU A 418 -44.16 -13.65 -8.88
C GLU A 418 -42.65 -13.36 -9.08
N GLU A 419 -42.29 -12.07 -9.15
CA GLU A 419 -40.88 -11.64 -9.20
C GLU A 419 -40.19 -11.97 -7.86
N ASP A 420 -39.54 -13.14 -7.76
CA ASP A 420 -38.51 -13.34 -6.74
C ASP A 420 -37.42 -12.28 -6.95
N SER A 421 -36.93 -11.70 -5.85
CA SER A 421 -36.09 -10.49 -5.86
C SER A 421 -34.65 -10.72 -6.32
N SER A 422 -34.46 -11.71 -7.22
CA SER A 422 -33.19 -12.17 -7.75
C SER A 422 -32.87 -11.63 -9.15
N TRP A 423 -33.81 -11.00 -9.85
CA TRP A 423 -33.52 -10.47 -11.19
C TRP A 423 -32.53 -9.31 -11.12
N SER A 424 -31.48 -9.41 -11.93
CA SER A 424 -30.36 -8.48 -11.98
C SER A 424 -29.98 -8.13 -13.41
N LEU A 425 -29.41 -6.96 -13.61
CA LEU A 425 -28.89 -6.55 -14.92
C LEU A 425 -27.72 -7.42 -15.41
N SER A 426 -27.07 -8.19 -14.51
CA SER A 426 -26.09 -9.22 -14.85
C SER A 426 -26.70 -10.36 -15.69
N ASP A 427 -27.96 -10.73 -15.45
CA ASP A 427 -28.64 -11.84 -16.12
C ASP A 427 -28.91 -11.54 -17.62
N ILE A 428 -28.83 -10.27 -18.01
CA ILE A 428 -28.92 -9.81 -19.40
C ILE A 428 -27.59 -10.04 -20.17
N ASP A 429 -26.46 -10.11 -19.47
CA ASP A 429 -25.12 -10.01 -20.06
C ASP A 429 -24.32 -11.33 -20.09
N GLU A 430 -24.85 -12.39 -19.47
CA GLU A 430 -24.45 -13.78 -19.72
C GLU A 430 -25.03 -14.32 -21.04
N VAL A 431 -24.49 -13.92 -22.21
CA VAL A 431 -24.78 -14.64 -23.47
C VAL A 431 -23.57 -14.78 -24.39
N SER A 432 -23.28 -16.04 -24.74
CA SER A 432 -22.48 -16.55 -25.87
C SER A 432 -20.95 -16.31 -25.87
N ASP A 433 -20.23 -17.24 -25.23
CA ASP A 433 -19.13 -17.95 -25.93
C ASP A 433 -18.94 -19.39 -25.40
N THR A 434 -20.00 -20.21 -25.47
CA THR A 434 -20.00 -21.64 -25.07
C THR A 434 -20.07 -22.58 -26.28
N SER A 435 -19.15 -22.42 -27.23
CA SER A 435 -18.97 -23.38 -28.33
C SER A 435 -18.10 -24.58 -27.94
N GLU A 436 -18.37 -25.24 -26.81
CA GLU A 436 -17.74 -26.53 -26.49
C GLU A 436 -18.52 -27.37 -25.45
N PHE A 437 -19.71 -27.88 -25.82
CA PHE A 437 -20.28 -29.04 -25.13
C PHE A 437 -21.10 -29.97 -26.03
N CYS A 438 -20.41 -30.80 -26.83
CA CYS A 438 -20.96 -32.05 -27.34
C CYS A 438 -19.85 -33.10 -27.58
N GLU A 439 -20.16 -34.35 -27.22
CA GLU A 439 -19.39 -35.59 -27.43
C GLU A 439 -18.09 -35.80 -26.62
N GLY A 440 -18.10 -36.81 -25.73
CA GLY A 440 -16.88 -37.24 -25.02
C GLY A 440 -16.96 -38.51 -24.14
N SER A 441 -18.15 -38.89 -23.63
CA SER A 441 -18.25 -39.99 -22.65
C SER A 441 -18.39 -41.39 -23.26
N LYS A 442 -17.26 -42.01 -23.61
CA LYS A 442 -17.16 -43.48 -23.84
C LYS A 442 -16.53 -44.22 -22.66
N GLY A 443 -17.40 -44.64 -21.73
CA GLY A 443 -17.47 -46.03 -21.25
C GLY A 443 -16.42 -46.59 -20.29
N LYS A 444 -16.88 -46.91 -19.07
CA LYS A 444 -16.78 -48.20 -18.32
C LYS A 444 -17.12 -47.95 -16.84
N GLY A 445 -18.02 -48.68 -16.18
CA GLY A 445 -18.95 -49.74 -16.61
C GLY A 445 -19.48 -50.51 -15.39
N LEU A 446 -20.46 -51.39 -15.60
CA LEU A 446 -21.12 -52.26 -14.59
C LEU A 446 -22.04 -51.49 -13.60
N SER A 447 -23.23 -51.97 -13.22
CA SER A 447 -23.94 -53.21 -13.60
C SER A 447 -25.46 -53.06 -13.49
N ASP A 448 -26.13 -54.12 -13.95
CA ASP A 448 -27.48 -54.58 -13.60
C ASP A 448 -28.68 -54.03 -14.37
N GLN A 449 -29.55 -55.01 -14.62
CA GLN A 449 -30.76 -54.96 -15.42
C GLN A 449 -31.93 -54.67 -14.48
N ASP A 450 -32.95 -53.95 -14.97
CA ASP A 450 -34.31 -54.49 -14.90
C ASP A 450 -35.19 -53.80 -15.95
N GLU A 451 -36.01 -54.61 -16.62
CA GLU A 451 -37.11 -54.12 -17.47
C GLU A 451 -38.33 -53.88 -16.60
N SER A 452 -38.94 -52.70 -16.66
CA SER A 452 -40.38 -52.57 -16.40
C SER A 452 -40.99 -51.38 -17.13
N ASP A 453 -42.03 -51.72 -17.88
CA ASP A 453 -43.22 -50.94 -18.19
C ASP A 453 -43.12 -49.64 -19.01
N LYS A 454 -43.81 -49.71 -20.15
CA LYS A 454 -44.31 -48.57 -20.91
C LYS A 454 -45.49 -47.97 -20.16
N ASP A 455 -45.60 -46.64 -20.16
CA ASP A 455 -46.91 -46.02 -20.24
C ASP A 455 -46.86 -44.81 -21.19
N ASP A 456 -47.65 -44.90 -22.28
CA ASP A 456 -47.85 -43.82 -23.26
C ASP A 456 -49.12 -43.04 -22.86
N SER A 457 -49.04 -42.21 -21.81
CA SER A 457 -50.04 -41.17 -21.51
C SER A 457 -49.50 -40.14 -20.52
N ASP A 458 -49.05 -38.98 -21.00
CA ASP A 458 -49.94 -37.82 -21.15
C ASP A 458 -49.17 -36.59 -21.65
N GLN A 459 -49.93 -35.55 -21.99
CA GLN A 459 -49.42 -34.34 -22.63
C GLN A 459 -48.72 -33.41 -21.63
N ASN A 460 -47.55 -32.92 -22.03
CA ASN A 460 -47.25 -31.48 -22.03
C ASN A 460 -47.48 -30.71 -20.72
N ASP A 461 -46.69 -31.00 -19.69
CA ASP A 461 -46.27 -30.03 -18.66
C ASP A 461 -44.74 -29.94 -18.68
N SER A 462 -44.20 -29.36 -19.77
CA SER A 462 -42.85 -28.79 -19.73
C SER A 462 -42.91 -27.56 -18.83
N ASP A 463 -42.20 -27.62 -17.71
CA ASP A 463 -42.01 -26.54 -16.73
C ASP A 463 -42.07 -25.15 -17.38
N PRO A 464 -43.01 -24.25 -17.01
CA PRO A 464 -43.23 -23.01 -17.76
C PRO A 464 -42.02 -22.06 -17.77
N GLU A 465 -41.07 -22.17 -16.84
CA GLU A 465 -39.77 -21.46 -16.92
C GLU A 465 -38.96 -21.88 -18.17
N HIS A 466 -39.12 -23.12 -18.67
CA HIS A 466 -38.47 -23.59 -19.90
C HIS A 466 -38.95 -22.86 -21.17
N GLY A 467 -39.96 -21.98 -21.12
CA GLY A 467 -40.34 -21.09 -22.22
C GLY A 467 -39.43 -19.85 -22.33
N TYR A 468 -39.07 -19.26 -21.18
CA TYR A 468 -38.19 -18.08 -21.07
C TYR A 468 -36.74 -18.45 -20.72
N PHE A 469 -36.35 -19.71 -20.89
CA PHE A 469 -35.00 -20.19 -20.56
C PHE A 469 -33.89 -19.39 -21.25
N GLU A 470 -32.70 -19.44 -20.65
CA GLU A 470 -31.49 -18.82 -21.16
C GLU A 470 -31.19 -19.25 -22.61
N GLY A 471 -31.05 -18.28 -23.51
CA GLY A 471 -30.85 -18.54 -24.94
C GLY A 471 -32.13 -18.80 -25.75
N SER A 472 -33.33 -18.76 -25.15
CA SER A 472 -34.60 -18.74 -25.90
C SER A 472 -34.69 -17.53 -26.84
N GLN A 473 -35.47 -17.65 -27.93
CA GLN A 473 -35.64 -16.55 -28.89
C GLN A 473 -36.38 -15.36 -28.27
N ARG A 474 -37.34 -15.62 -27.37
CA ARG A 474 -38.06 -14.62 -26.57
C ARG A 474 -37.08 -13.79 -25.72
N ARG A 475 -36.33 -14.45 -24.83
CA ARG A 475 -35.35 -13.78 -23.96
C ARG A 475 -34.31 -12.98 -24.75
N LYS A 476 -33.78 -13.53 -25.85
CA LYS A 476 -32.85 -12.81 -26.76
C LYS A 476 -33.44 -11.52 -27.34
N LEU A 477 -34.73 -11.51 -27.71
CA LEU A 477 -35.39 -10.31 -28.23
C LEU A 477 -35.65 -9.29 -27.12
N ASP A 478 -36.06 -9.76 -25.94
CA ASP A 478 -36.31 -8.95 -24.74
C ASP A 478 -35.02 -8.25 -24.27
N GLU A 479 -33.92 -9.00 -24.15
CA GLU A 479 -32.57 -8.48 -23.85
C GLU A 479 -32.05 -7.51 -24.92
N ALA A 480 -32.21 -7.85 -26.21
CA ALA A 480 -31.75 -7.00 -27.30
C ALA A 480 -32.52 -5.67 -27.37
N TRP A 481 -33.84 -5.70 -27.14
CA TRP A 481 -34.64 -4.49 -26.98
C TRP A 481 -34.13 -3.67 -25.80
N PHE A 482 -33.99 -4.28 -24.62
CA PHE A 482 -33.54 -3.60 -23.42
C PHE A 482 -32.17 -2.93 -23.60
N LYS A 483 -31.17 -3.65 -24.14
CA LYS A 483 -29.84 -3.10 -24.49
C LYS A 483 -29.90 -1.95 -25.51
N SER A 484 -30.92 -1.92 -26.36
CA SER A 484 -31.07 -0.87 -27.38
C SER A 484 -31.75 0.40 -26.86
N THR A 485 -32.70 0.26 -25.94
CA THR A 485 -33.58 1.32 -25.41
C THR A 485 -33.19 1.83 -24.01
N HIS A 486 -32.45 1.07 -23.21
CA HIS A 486 -32.04 1.42 -21.85
C HIS A 486 -30.52 1.58 -21.82
N ARG A 487 -30.07 2.81 -22.08
CA ARG A 487 -28.65 3.15 -22.15
C ARG A 487 -28.21 3.80 -20.86
N VAL A 488 -26.96 3.61 -20.50
CA VAL A 488 -26.34 4.36 -19.39
C VAL A 488 -25.84 5.68 -19.96
N ASN A 489 -26.13 6.79 -19.28
CA ASN A 489 -25.68 8.12 -19.68
C ASN A 489 -24.21 8.33 -19.32
N VAL A 490 -23.31 7.65 -20.04
CA VAL A 490 -21.86 7.85 -19.88
C VAL A 490 -21.47 9.15 -20.58
N PRO A 491 -20.81 10.11 -19.90
CA PRO A 491 -20.35 11.36 -20.53
C PRO A 491 -19.33 11.08 -21.64
N ASP A 492 -19.34 11.89 -22.69
CA ASP A 492 -18.34 11.85 -23.77
C ASP A 492 -17.35 13.01 -23.62
N ALA A 493 -16.16 12.89 -24.20
CA ALA A 493 -15.18 13.95 -24.17
C ALA A 493 -15.64 15.16 -25.00
N ASN A 494 -15.23 16.36 -24.60
CA ASN A 494 -15.43 17.59 -25.36
C ASN A 494 -14.07 18.03 -25.94
N PRO A 495 -13.80 17.85 -27.24
CA PRO A 495 -12.49 18.17 -27.84
C PRO A 495 -12.08 19.64 -27.77
N ASN A 496 -12.99 20.54 -27.35
CA ASN A 496 -12.74 21.96 -27.17
C ASN A 496 -12.64 22.37 -25.69
N ALA A 497 -12.76 21.41 -24.76
CA ALA A 497 -12.53 21.67 -23.34
C ALA A 497 -11.03 21.88 -23.09
N ALA A 498 -10.69 22.93 -22.36
CA ALA A 498 -9.31 23.16 -21.92
C ALA A 498 -8.99 22.31 -20.69
N GLY A 499 -7.74 21.86 -20.58
CA GLY A 499 -7.20 21.28 -19.33
C GLY A 499 -7.19 19.76 -19.23
N TYR A 500 -7.47 19.01 -20.30
CA TYR A 500 -7.31 17.54 -20.31
C TYR A 500 -5.86 17.05 -20.12
N VAL A 501 -4.89 17.94 -20.31
CA VAL A 501 -3.52 17.80 -19.82
C VAL A 501 -3.13 19.13 -19.17
N LYS A 502 -2.84 19.11 -17.86
CA LYS A 502 -2.38 20.30 -17.12
C LYS A 502 -0.88 20.54 -17.27
N ILE A 503 -0.09 19.46 -17.32
CA ILE A 503 1.37 19.54 -17.37
C ILE A 503 1.87 20.04 -18.73
N THR A 504 2.79 21.00 -18.71
CA THR A 504 3.41 21.60 -19.90
C THR A 504 4.92 21.34 -19.94
N PRO A 505 5.59 21.58 -21.08
CA PRO A 505 7.05 21.47 -21.15
C PRO A 505 7.80 22.43 -20.22
N GLY A 506 7.17 23.54 -19.81
CA GLY A 506 7.77 24.52 -18.89
C GLY A 506 7.84 24.03 -17.43
N ASP A 507 7.05 23.02 -17.07
CA ASP A 507 6.97 22.46 -15.72
C ASP A 507 8.10 21.46 -15.40
N VAL A 508 8.85 21.04 -16.42
CA VAL A 508 9.99 20.13 -16.31
C VAL A 508 11.21 20.91 -15.85
N LYS A 509 11.45 20.91 -14.54
CA LYS A 509 12.61 21.58 -13.95
C LYS A 509 13.93 20.94 -14.40
N THR A 510 14.95 21.78 -14.53
CA THR A 510 16.35 21.38 -14.70
C THR A 510 17.21 21.63 -13.45
N THR A 511 16.68 22.43 -12.51
CA THR A 511 17.32 23.00 -11.32
C THR A 511 16.24 23.31 -10.27
N GLY A 512 16.61 23.60 -9.02
CA GLY A 512 15.65 23.96 -7.96
C GLY A 512 14.63 22.88 -7.58
N PHE A 513 15.04 21.61 -7.68
CA PHE A 513 14.19 20.46 -7.38
C PHE A 513 13.71 20.44 -5.92
N PHE A 514 12.49 19.95 -5.69
CA PHE A 514 11.90 19.70 -4.37
C PHE A 514 11.88 20.92 -3.43
N LYS A 515 11.63 22.13 -3.96
CA LYS A 515 11.66 23.41 -3.22
C LYS A 515 13.11 23.73 -2.73
N ASP A 516 14.06 23.73 -3.66
CA ASP A 516 15.49 24.06 -3.47
C ASP A 516 16.25 23.20 -2.43
N LYS A 517 15.86 21.93 -2.27
CA LYS A 517 16.53 21.01 -1.34
C LYS A 517 17.98 20.75 -1.79
N LYS A 518 18.92 20.96 -0.86
CA LYS A 518 20.37 20.70 -1.07
C LYS A 518 20.76 19.23 -0.92
N GLN A 519 19.85 18.39 -0.42
CA GLN A 519 20.08 16.98 -0.17
C GLN A 519 18.77 16.22 -0.31
N ILE A 520 18.84 15.02 -0.89
CA ILE A 520 17.79 14.01 -0.91
C ILE A 520 18.36 12.67 -0.46
N GLN A 521 17.49 11.69 -0.22
CA GLN A 521 17.86 10.33 0.15
C GLN A 521 17.36 9.34 -0.91
N VAL A 522 18.25 8.44 -1.35
CA VAL A 522 17.96 7.48 -2.42
C VAL A 522 18.37 6.08 -2.00
N ILE A 523 17.44 5.13 -2.12
CA ILE A 523 17.69 3.70 -2.00
C ILE A 523 17.95 3.15 -3.41
N VAL A 524 18.97 2.30 -3.56
CA VAL A 524 19.41 1.74 -4.85
C VAL A 524 19.17 0.23 -4.86
N LYS A 525 18.62 -0.29 -5.95
CA LYS A 525 18.47 -1.72 -6.20
C LYS A 525 18.89 -2.08 -7.63
N LEU A 526 19.77 -3.07 -7.76
CA LEU A 526 20.18 -3.68 -9.03
C LEU A 526 19.80 -5.17 -8.97
N ALA A 527 18.93 -5.59 -9.87
CA ALA A 527 18.47 -6.97 -9.95
C ALA A 527 18.31 -7.43 -11.40
N ASN A 528 18.66 -8.68 -11.64
CA ASN A 528 18.51 -9.34 -12.93
C ASN A 528 17.51 -10.49 -12.82
N ILE A 529 16.66 -10.64 -13.83
CA ILE A 529 15.84 -11.85 -14.01
C ILE A 529 16.46 -12.65 -15.15
N HIS A 530 16.82 -13.90 -14.88
CA HIS A 530 17.36 -14.85 -15.84
C HIS A 530 16.37 -15.99 -16.07
N LEU A 531 16.16 -16.33 -17.34
CA LEU A 531 15.39 -17.49 -17.78
C LEU A 531 16.29 -18.44 -18.56
N THR A 532 16.11 -19.74 -18.35
CA THR A 532 16.89 -20.79 -19.03
C THR A 532 15.95 -21.75 -19.77
N PRO A 533 16.43 -22.59 -20.70
CA PRO A 533 15.60 -23.61 -21.33
C PRO A 533 14.89 -24.55 -20.32
N GLU A 534 15.52 -24.79 -19.16
CA GLU A 534 15.00 -25.61 -18.06
C GLU A 534 13.99 -24.84 -17.19
N SER A 535 14.10 -23.52 -17.11
CA SER A 535 13.23 -22.61 -16.35
C SER A 535 12.79 -21.43 -17.25
N PRO A 536 11.89 -21.67 -18.23
CA PRO A 536 11.69 -20.79 -19.38
C PRO A 536 10.65 -19.69 -19.17
N SER A 537 10.08 -19.56 -17.96
CA SER A 537 9.04 -18.58 -17.62
C SER A 537 9.26 -17.96 -16.24
N TYR A 538 8.86 -16.70 -16.13
CA TYR A 538 8.72 -15.94 -14.90
C TYR A 538 7.23 -15.63 -14.71
N ASP A 539 6.70 -15.99 -13.54
CA ASP A 539 5.25 -16.02 -13.28
C ASP A 539 4.67 -14.66 -12.86
N GLY A 540 5.50 -13.62 -12.82
CA GLY A 540 5.13 -12.26 -12.41
C GLY A 540 5.44 -11.97 -10.94
N GLY A 541 4.98 -10.81 -10.45
CA GLY A 541 5.05 -10.41 -9.05
C GLY A 541 3.67 -10.18 -8.42
N SER A 542 3.64 -10.09 -7.09
CA SER A 542 2.47 -9.63 -6.33
C SER A 542 2.21 -8.13 -6.55
N TRP A 543 0.99 -7.68 -6.27
CA TRP A 543 0.69 -6.26 -6.11
C TRP A 543 1.34 -5.72 -4.83
N HIS A 544 2.10 -4.63 -4.95
CA HIS A 544 2.78 -4.01 -3.81
C HIS A 544 3.08 -2.52 -4.05
N THR A 545 3.21 -1.77 -2.97
CA THR A 545 3.97 -0.51 -2.90
C THR A 545 5.46 -0.79 -2.68
N GLU A 546 6.34 0.19 -2.86
CA GLU A 546 7.77 0.03 -2.55
C GLU A 546 8.06 0.47 -1.10
N GLY A 547 8.66 -0.44 -0.33
CA GLY A 547 9.05 -0.19 1.06
C GLY A 547 7.94 -0.42 2.09
N GLN A 548 8.09 0.23 3.24
CA GLN A 548 7.11 0.34 4.33
C GLN A 548 7.08 1.81 4.81
N LEU A 549 6.10 2.22 5.63
CA LEU A 549 5.93 3.65 5.97
C LEU A 549 7.16 4.27 6.65
N ASN A 550 7.90 3.52 7.47
CA ASN A 550 9.15 3.97 8.10
C ASN A 550 10.32 4.20 7.11
N GLU A 551 10.14 3.89 5.83
CA GLU A 551 11.11 4.13 4.76
C GLU A 551 10.75 5.35 3.90
N HIS A 552 9.53 5.90 4.07
CA HIS A 552 9.01 7.12 3.43
C HIS A 552 9.35 7.23 1.93
N ILE A 553 9.23 6.12 1.19
CA ILE A 553 9.46 6.11 -0.26
C ILE A 553 8.27 6.81 -0.94
N VAL A 554 8.57 7.84 -1.74
CA VAL A 554 7.56 8.67 -2.41
C VAL A 554 7.48 8.42 -3.91
N SER A 555 8.57 8.01 -4.55
CA SER A 555 8.57 7.70 -5.98
C SER A 555 9.69 6.74 -6.38
N THR A 556 9.37 5.89 -7.35
CA THR A 556 10.25 4.87 -7.91
C THR A 556 10.67 5.26 -9.33
N ALA A 557 11.93 5.01 -9.67
CA ALA A 557 12.46 5.10 -11.03
C ALA A 557 13.04 3.73 -11.45
N LEU A 558 12.48 3.10 -12.48
CA LEU A 558 12.93 1.83 -13.03
C LEU A 558 13.58 2.03 -14.40
N TYR A 559 14.81 1.56 -14.56
CA TYR A 559 15.58 1.60 -15.80
C TYR A 559 15.81 0.18 -16.32
N TYR A 560 15.19 -0.16 -17.44
CA TYR A 560 15.35 -1.44 -18.14
C TYR A 560 16.57 -1.38 -19.07
N TYR A 561 17.77 -1.46 -18.49
CA TYR A 561 19.02 -1.18 -19.20
C TYR A 561 19.50 -2.32 -20.11
N ASP A 562 18.96 -3.52 -19.96
CA ASP A 562 19.24 -4.65 -20.84
C ASP A 562 18.11 -5.69 -20.79
N SER A 563 17.71 -6.25 -21.94
CA SER A 563 16.74 -7.35 -22.04
C SER A 563 16.96 -8.13 -23.33
N GLU A 564 17.12 -9.44 -23.24
CA GLU A 564 17.36 -10.31 -24.40
C GLU A 564 16.53 -11.60 -24.33
N ASN A 565 16.04 -12.07 -25.49
CA ASN A 565 15.33 -13.34 -25.68
C ASN A 565 14.09 -13.57 -24.78
N ILE A 566 13.44 -12.50 -24.30
CA ILE A 566 12.19 -12.57 -23.54
C ILE A 566 11.00 -12.00 -24.31
N THR A 567 9.81 -12.53 -24.07
CA THR A 567 8.56 -11.96 -24.58
C THR A 567 8.35 -10.56 -24.02
N GLY A 568 7.54 -9.75 -24.71
CA GLY A 568 7.13 -8.45 -24.17
C GLY A 568 6.53 -8.59 -22.77
N CYS A 569 6.98 -7.73 -21.85
CA CYS A 569 6.50 -7.68 -20.47
C CYS A 569 5.96 -6.27 -20.18
N THR A 570 5.03 -6.18 -19.24
CA THR A 570 4.43 -4.94 -18.76
C THR A 570 4.54 -4.83 -17.24
N LEU A 571 4.47 -3.61 -16.75
CA LEU A 571 4.28 -3.29 -15.35
C LEU A 571 2.87 -2.73 -15.19
N SER A 572 2.02 -3.41 -14.43
CA SER A 572 0.64 -3.03 -14.17
C SER A 572 0.52 -2.17 -12.92
N PHE A 573 -0.48 -1.29 -12.89
CA PHE A 573 -0.75 -0.33 -11.81
C PHE A 573 -2.21 -0.41 -11.36
N ARG A 574 -2.45 -0.26 -10.06
CA ARG A 574 -3.75 -0.05 -9.42
C ARG A 574 -3.63 0.93 -8.26
N THR A 575 -4.72 1.53 -7.80
CA THR A 575 -4.72 2.34 -6.57
C THR A 575 -6.06 2.30 -5.86
N ASN A 576 -6.10 2.77 -4.61
CA ASN A 576 -7.32 2.91 -3.82
C ASN A 576 -8.09 4.16 -4.25
N THR A 577 -9.41 4.08 -4.35
CA THR A 577 -10.26 5.20 -4.76
C THR A 577 -11.14 5.74 -3.64
N GLU A 578 -11.57 6.99 -3.82
CA GLU A 578 -12.60 7.66 -3.01
C GLU A 578 -13.92 6.88 -2.99
N ASP A 579 -14.78 7.15 -2.00
CA ASP A 579 -16.10 6.51 -1.91
C ASP A 579 -17.16 7.34 -2.63
N LEU A 580 -17.50 6.96 -3.86
CA LEU A 580 -18.56 7.64 -4.62
C LEU A 580 -19.98 7.38 -4.11
N SER A 581 -20.20 6.47 -3.14
CA SER A 581 -21.57 6.03 -2.79
C SER A 581 -22.47 7.14 -2.23
N ASP A 582 -21.89 8.19 -1.63
CA ASP A 582 -22.61 9.39 -1.16
C ASP A 582 -22.69 10.51 -2.22
N GLU A 583 -21.95 10.42 -3.34
CA GLU A 583 -21.78 11.50 -4.33
C GLU A 583 -22.54 11.28 -5.65
N ILE A 584 -22.82 10.03 -6.03
CA ILE A 584 -23.53 9.71 -7.29
C ILE A 584 -24.99 9.33 -7.06
N SER A 585 -25.86 9.74 -7.99
CA SER A 585 -27.24 9.24 -8.07
C SER A 585 -27.27 7.86 -8.73
N TYR A 586 -27.77 6.85 -8.01
CA TYR A 586 -27.95 5.48 -8.49
C TYR A 586 -29.22 4.86 -7.90
N ASN A 587 -29.80 3.87 -8.58
CA ASN A 587 -30.96 3.13 -8.09
C ASN A 587 -30.52 2.03 -7.11
N GLN A 588 -31.21 1.92 -5.97
CA GLN A 588 -30.90 0.88 -4.98
C GLN A 588 -30.99 -0.52 -5.61
N TYR A 589 -29.99 -1.37 -5.33
CA TYR A 589 -29.82 -2.72 -5.89
C TYR A 589 -29.50 -2.81 -7.40
N GLU A 590 -29.47 -1.71 -8.16
CA GLU A 590 -29.09 -1.71 -9.58
C GLU A 590 -27.59 -1.46 -9.78
N HIS A 591 -26.77 -2.51 -9.74
CA HIS A 591 -25.32 -2.39 -9.95
C HIS A 591 -24.90 -2.32 -11.43
N GLY A 592 -25.79 -2.69 -12.37
CA GLY A 592 -25.51 -2.70 -13.80
C GLY A 592 -25.06 -1.34 -14.35
N PRO A 593 -25.75 -0.22 -14.04
CA PRO A 593 -25.34 1.12 -14.49
C PRO A 593 -24.02 1.57 -13.88
N ILE A 594 -23.76 1.22 -12.61
CA ILE A 594 -22.50 1.52 -11.91
C ILE A 594 -21.33 0.85 -12.63
N TYR A 595 -21.41 -0.47 -12.87
CA TYR A 595 -20.37 -1.19 -13.61
C TYR A 595 -20.19 -0.63 -15.03
N ARG A 596 -21.29 -0.33 -15.74
CA ARG A 596 -21.27 0.26 -17.09
C ARG A 596 -20.72 1.69 -17.14
N THR A 597 -20.62 2.39 -16.01
CA THR A 597 -20.06 3.75 -15.91
C THR A 597 -18.60 3.74 -15.45
N PHE A 598 -18.27 2.94 -14.43
CA PHE A 598 -17.00 3.01 -13.70
C PHE A 598 -16.17 1.71 -13.71
N ALA A 599 -16.66 0.63 -14.34
CA ALA A 599 -16.11 -0.74 -14.25
C ALA A 599 -16.00 -1.28 -12.80
N ILE A 600 -16.88 -0.80 -11.90
CA ILE A 600 -16.95 -1.26 -10.51
C ILE A 600 -17.89 -2.46 -10.41
N GLU A 601 -17.37 -3.61 -9.95
CA GLU A 601 -18.15 -4.82 -9.68
C GLU A 601 -18.95 -4.70 -8.38
N ARG A 602 -20.13 -5.35 -8.32
CA ARG A 602 -21.05 -5.29 -7.16
C ARG A 602 -20.36 -5.59 -5.83
N ASP A 603 -19.61 -6.70 -5.82
CA ASP A 603 -18.94 -7.24 -4.64
C ASP A 603 -17.42 -6.96 -4.68
N GLY A 604 -17.00 -5.96 -5.46
CA GLY A 604 -15.59 -5.59 -5.67
C GLY A 604 -14.99 -4.78 -4.53
N ASP A 605 -13.65 -4.72 -4.50
CA ASP A 605 -12.91 -3.80 -3.65
C ASP A 605 -12.84 -2.39 -4.27
N ARG A 606 -12.47 -1.39 -3.45
CA ARG A 606 -12.20 0.00 -3.88
C ARG A 606 -10.84 0.19 -4.58
N GLN A 607 -10.19 -0.86 -5.06
CA GLN A 607 -8.89 -0.77 -5.74
C GLN A 607 -9.06 -0.83 -7.26
N GLN A 608 -9.13 0.33 -7.92
CA GLN A 608 -9.25 0.40 -9.38
C GLN A 608 -7.92 0.02 -10.06
N TYR A 609 -7.98 -0.92 -11.01
CA TYR A 609 -6.91 -1.15 -11.98
C TYR A 609 -6.78 0.07 -12.89
N ILE A 610 -5.61 0.71 -12.91
CA ILE A 610 -5.37 1.93 -13.69
C ILE A 610 -4.96 1.60 -15.13
N GLY A 611 -4.07 0.62 -15.29
CA GLY A 611 -3.42 0.35 -16.58
C GLY A 611 -2.11 -0.41 -16.46
N SER A 612 -1.31 -0.42 -17.54
CA SER A 612 0.00 -1.06 -17.54
C SER A 612 0.94 -0.51 -18.61
N VAL A 613 2.20 -0.27 -18.26
CA VAL A 613 3.21 0.24 -19.20
C VAL A 613 4.08 -0.89 -19.73
N HIS A 614 4.35 -0.92 -21.03
CA HIS A 614 5.29 -1.87 -21.63
C HIS A 614 6.75 -1.57 -21.25
N THR A 615 7.50 -2.60 -20.83
CA THR A 615 8.81 -2.48 -20.14
C THR A 615 9.98 -3.01 -20.98
N LYS A 616 10.13 -2.45 -22.19
CA LYS A 616 11.22 -2.80 -23.14
C LYS A 616 12.59 -2.26 -22.70
N ALA A 617 13.66 -2.88 -23.20
CA ALA A 617 15.02 -2.36 -23.04
C ALA A 617 15.15 -0.93 -23.58
N GLY A 618 15.95 -0.09 -22.91
CA GLY A 618 16.10 1.34 -23.23
C GLY A 618 15.06 2.25 -22.58
N ARG A 619 13.99 1.70 -21.98
CA ARG A 619 12.94 2.49 -21.32
C ARG A 619 13.25 2.76 -19.85
N ALA A 620 12.95 3.98 -19.43
CA ALA A 620 12.79 4.38 -18.04
C ALA A 620 11.30 4.55 -17.72
N VAL A 621 10.87 4.13 -16.53
CA VAL A 621 9.49 4.30 -16.01
C VAL A 621 9.58 4.87 -14.60
N PHE A 622 8.75 5.88 -14.31
CA PHE A 622 8.69 6.58 -13.03
C PHE A 622 7.25 6.61 -12.53
N PHE A 623 7.02 6.36 -11.25
CA PHE A 623 5.68 6.39 -10.66
C PHE A 623 5.77 6.79 -9.17
N PRO A 624 4.71 7.40 -8.60
CA PRO A 624 4.65 7.69 -7.17
C PRO A 624 4.32 6.42 -6.39
N ASN A 625 4.64 6.41 -5.10
CA ASN A 625 4.25 5.33 -4.18
C ASN A 625 2.75 5.41 -3.77
N LEU A 626 1.95 6.13 -4.56
CA LEU A 626 0.48 6.23 -4.49
C LEU A 626 -0.20 5.22 -5.43
N MET A 627 0.56 4.34 -6.07
CA MET A 627 0.06 3.26 -6.92
C MET A 627 0.70 1.96 -6.49
N GLN A 628 -0.11 0.95 -6.19
CA GLN A 628 0.37 -0.43 -6.15
C GLN A 628 0.72 -0.88 -7.56
N HIS A 629 1.79 -1.66 -7.69
CA HIS A 629 2.29 -2.11 -8.98
C HIS A 629 2.65 -3.60 -8.95
N ARG A 630 2.67 -4.24 -10.13
CA ARG A 630 3.16 -5.61 -10.31
C ARG A 630 3.75 -5.86 -11.69
N VAL A 631 4.78 -6.70 -11.76
CA VAL A 631 5.35 -7.20 -13.02
C VAL A 631 4.47 -8.34 -13.55
N LEU A 632 4.04 -8.28 -14.80
CA LEU A 632 3.28 -9.37 -15.42
C LEU A 632 4.16 -10.54 -15.88
N PRO A 633 3.61 -11.77 -16.00
CA PRO A 633 4.35 -12.93 -16.46
C PRO A 633 5.04 -12.73 -17.81
N PHE A 634 6.22 -13.33 -18.00
CA PHE A 634 6.92 -13.37 -19.28
C PHE A 634 7.73 -14.66 -19.44
N LYS A 635 8.14 -14.97 -20.67
CA LYS A 635 8.83 -16.24 -21.01
C LYS A 635 9.88 -16.04 -22.09
N LEU A 636 10.69 -17.06 -22.34
CA LEU A 636 11.63 -17.08 -23.46
C LEU A 636 10.91 -17.00 -24.81
N VAL A 637 11.47 -16.24 -25.76
CA VAL A 637 11.02 -16.22 -27.17
C VAL A 637 11.56 -17.46 -27.89
N ASP A 638 12.87 -17.61 -27.92
CA ASP A 638 13.55 -18.84 -28.31
C ASP A 638 13.82 -19.67 -27.05
N ARG A 639 12.97 -20.69 -26.82
CA ARG A 639 13.08 -21.62 -25.68
C ARG A 639 14.38 -22.42 -25.64
N MET A 640 15.16 -22.45 -26.73
CA MET A 640 16.42 -23.20 -26.79
C MET A 640 17.63 -22.39 -26.32
N LYS A 641 17.44 -21.10 -25.99
CA LYS A 641 18.50 -20.19 -25.53
C LYS A 641 18.11 -19.57 -24.19
N PRO A 642 19.07 -19.21 -23.32
CA PRO A 642 18.78 -18.38 -22.16
C PRO A 642 18.27 -16.99 -22.61
N GLY A 643 17.70 -16.26 -21.68
CA GLY A 643 17.25 -14.88 -21.85
C GLY A 643 17.23 -14.16 -20.52
N HIS A 644 17.19 -12.83 -20.55
CA HIS A 644 17.28 -12.04 -19.33
C HIS A 644 16.56 -10.69 -19.43
N ARG A 645 16.36 -10.09 -18.26
CA ARG A 645 15.93 -8.70 -18.04
C ARG A 645 16.74 -8.12 -16.90
N LYS A 646 17.40 -6.99 -17.11
CA LYS A 646 18.22 -6.34 -16.10
C LYS A 646 17.65 -4.97 -15.74
N ILE A 647 17.58 -4.68 -14.45
CA ILE A 647 16.84 -3.53 -13.91
C ILE A 647 17.69 -2.79 -12.90
N LEU A 648 17.82 -1.47 -13.09
CA LEU A 648 18.23 -0.54 -12.04
C LEU A 648 16.98 0.15 -11.52
N ALA A 649 16.69 -0.04 -10.24
CA ALA A 649 15.64 0.65 -9.51
C ALA A 649 16.27 1.67 -8.54
N LEU A 650 15.70 2.87 -8.53
CA LEU A 650 16.03 3.93 -7.59
C LEU A 650 14.75 4.37 -6.89
N PHE A 651 14.78 4.43 -5.56
CA PHE A 651 13.64 4.85 -4.75
C PHE A 651 13.98 6.17 -4.06
N LEU A 652 13.19 7.20 -4.34
CA LEU A 652 13.28 8.49 -3.67
C LEU A 652 12.58 8.40 -2.31
N VAL A 653 13.31 8.67 -1.25
CA VAL A 653 12.76 8.92 0.09
C VAL A 653 12.30 10.39 0.17
N ASP A 654 11.19 10.66 0.86
CA ASP A 654 10.59 12.00 0.96
C ASP A 654 11.63 13.08 1.34
N PRO A 655 11.92 14.06 0.46
CA PRO A 655 12.78 15.19 0.79
C PRO A 655 12.29 16.02 2.00
N ALA A 656 11.02 15.91 2.39
CA ALA A 656 10.45 16.49 3.60
C ALA A 656 10.76 15.68 4.88
N ILE A 657 11.00 14.36 4.76
CA ILE A 657 11.15 13.44 5.91
C ILE A 657 12.45 12.62 5.81
N PRO A 658 13.62 13.23 6.09
CA PRO A 658 14.88 12.51 6.07
C PRO A 658 14.96 11.45 7.18
N ILE A 659 15.21 10.19 6.80
CA ILE A 659 15.29 9.03 7.72
C ILE A 659 16.74 8.68 8.12
N ILE A 660 16.88 7.63 8.94
CA ILE A 660 18.18 7.02 9.28
C ILE A 660 18.81 6.46 8.00
N SER A 661 20.06 6.80 7.74
CA SER A 661 20.70 6.54 6.45
C SER A 661 22.15 6.06 6.61
N THR A 662 22.79 5.64 5.52
CA THR A 662 24.21 5.19 5.53
C THR A 662 25.28 6.20 5.99
N PRO A 663 25.08 7.53 6.02
CA PRO A 663 25.98 8.44 6.74
C PRO A 663 25.86 8.30 8.26
N ASN A 664 24.70 7.89 8.79
CA ASN A 664 24.49 7.73 10.23
C ASN A 664 24.93 6.34 10.73
N VAL A 665 24.86 5.34 9.87
CA VAL A 665 25.08 3.92 10.20
C VAL A 665 26.37 3.45 9.53
N PRO A 666 27.43 3.08 10.26
CA PRO A 666 28.64 2.50 9.68
C PRO A 666 28.34 1.21 8.89
N PRO A 667 29.17 0.84 7.90
CA PRO A 667 29.02 -0.40 7.15
C PRO A 667 28.73 -1.60 8.05
N GLN A 668 27.73 -2.38 7.66
CA GLN A 668 27.21 -3.49 8.45
C GLN A 668 28.01 -4.78 8.24
N GLN A 669 28.65 -4.87 7.08
CA GLN A 669 29.27 -6.03 6.48
C GLN A 669 30.59 -6.37 7.16
N LYS A 670 30.63 -7.44 7.97
CA LYS A 670 31.86 -7.86 8.68
C LYS A 670 33.04 -8.09 7.73
N ASN A 671 32.79 -8.69 6.57
CA ASN A 671 33.83 -8.92 5.57
C ASN A 671 34.47 -7.62 5.07
N TRP A 672 33.72 -6.52 4.93
CA TRP A 672 34.29 -5.24 4.52
C TRP A 672 35.26 -4.68 5.59
N TRP A 673 34.91 -4.79 6.87
CA TRP A 673 35.80 -4.42 7.98
C TRP A 673 37.05 -5.30 8.06
N ASP A 674 36.89 -6.63 7.91
CA ASP A 674 38.00 -7.56 7.89
C ASP A 674 38.93 -7.33 6.68
N GLN A 675 38.38 -7.03 5.50
CA GLN A 675 39.13 -6.60 4.31
C GLN A 675 39.89 -5.28 4.57
N HIS A 676 39.25 -4.28 5.17
CA HIS A 676 39.86 -2.99 5.49
C HIS A 676 41.04 -3.12 6.47
N ARG A 677 40.87 -3.89 7.55
CA ARG A 677 41.94 -4.22 8.51
C ARG A 677 43.14 -4.85 7.82
N LEU A 678 42.90 -5.87 7.00
CA LEU A 678 43.96 -6.58 6.27
C LEU A 678 44.73 -5.66 5.30
N HIS A 679 44.04 -4.74 4.62
CA HIS A 679 44.70 -3.74 3.76
C HIS A 679 45.56 -2.74 4.54
N ASN A 680 45.16 -2.39 5.77
CA ASN A 680 45.90 -1.50 6.65
C ASN A 680 47.00 -2.21 7.48
N GLY A 681 47.12 -3.53 7.37
CA GLY A 681 48.09 -4.34 8.13
C GLY A 681 47.71 -4.59 9.60
N GLU A 682 46.42 -4.45 9.93
CA GLU A 682 45.86 -4.70 11.25
C GLU A 682 45.53 -6.19 11.44
N SER A 683 45.65 -6.69 12.67
CA SER A 683 45.27 -8.07 13.00
C SER A 683 43.76 -8.25 13.06
N LEU A 684 43.26 -9.39 12.59
CA LEU A 684 41.86 -9.79 12.77
C LEU A 684 41.59 -10.19 14.24
N PRO A 685 40.36 -9.99 14.76
CA PRO A 685 39.97 -10.46 16.10
C PRO A 685 40.08 -11.99 16.28
N ASP A 686 40.55 -12.44 17.44
CA ASP A 686 40.78 -13.86 17.75
C ASP A 686 39.46 -14.63 17.94
N SER A 687 39.10 -15.49 16.98
CA SER A 687 37.82 -16.22 16.90
C SER A 687 37.58 -17.30 17.98
N VAL A 688 38.33 -17.30 19.09
CA VAL A 688 38.38 -18.40 20.07
C VAL A 688 37.90 -17.95 21.47
N ASN A 689 37.94 -16.66 21.80
CA ASN A 689 37.47 -16.15 23.10
C ASN A 689 36.02 -15.63 23.09
N ASP A 690 35.44 -15.29 21.94
CA ASP A 690 34.10 -14.69 21.83
C ASP A 690 32.97 -15.73 21.88
N LYS A 691 32.86 -16.43 23.01
CA LYS A 691 31.70 -17.28 23.36
C LYS A 691 30.85 -16.70 24.50
N ALA A 692 30.81 -15.37 24.62
CA ALA A 692 30.20 -14.71 25.77
C ALA A 692 29.56 -13.32 25.49
N SER A 693 28.96 -13.10 24.32
CA SER A 693 27.79 -12.20 24.21
C SER A 693 26.95 -12.53 22.97
N ASP A 694 25.62 -12.39 23.07
CA ASP A 694 24.73 -12.49 21.92
C ASP A 694 24.83 -11.23 21.04
N ALA A 695 24.86 -11.43 19.71
CA ALA A 695 24.82 -10.40 18.66
C ALA A 695 25.96 -9.35 18.66
N GLU A 696 27.19 -9.79 18.35
CA GLU A 696 28.30 -8.89 18.08
C GLU A 696 28.22 -8.24 16.67
N TRP A 697 28.36 -6.91 16.62
CA TRP A 697 28.54 -6.15 15.39
C TRP A 697 30.04 -6.13 15.03
N PRO A 698 30.44 -6.19 13.74
CA PRO A 698 29.60 -6.18 12.53
C PRO A 698 29.01 -7.56 12.15
N MET A 699 27.99 -7.53 11.29
CA MET A 699 27.15 -8.68 10.93
C MET A 699 27.80 -9.61 9.88
N GLY A 700 27.54 -10.92 9.98
CA GLY A 700 27.95 -11.92 9.00
C GLY A 700 26.94 -12.14 7.85
N LEU A 701 27.39 -12.65 6.71
CA LEU A 701 26.52 -12.83 5.53
C LEU A 701 25.36 -13.82 5.78
N ASP A 702 25.61 -14.95 6.45
CA ASP A 702 24.56 -15.93 6.73
C ASP A 702 23.47 -15.36 7.64
N GLU A 703 23.86 -14.53 8.60
CA GLU A 703 22.97 -13.80 9.49
C GLU A 703 22.17 -12.72 8.75
N ALA A 704 22.81 -11.98 7.83
CA ALA A 704 22.12 -11.02 6.97
C ALA A 704 21.08 -11.72 6.06
N LYS A 705 21.35 -12.94 5.58
CA LYS A 705 20.40 -13.73 4.80
C LYS A 705 19.23 -14.22 5.65
N VAL A 706 19.45 -14.61 6.92
CA VAL A 706 18.36 -14.96 7.85
C VAL A 706 17.47 -13.74 8.16
N LEU A 707 18.06 -12.57 8.40
CA LEU A 707 17.29 -11.34 8.63
C LEU A 707 16.54 -10.87 7.38
N ARG A 708 17.10 -11.07 6.18
CA ARG A 708 16.38 -10.82 4.92
C ARG A 708 15.11 -11.67 4.81
N LEU A 709 15.16 -12.95 5.16
CA LEU A 709 13.97 -13.81 5.15
C LEU A 709 12.90 -13.26 6.10
N GLN A 710 13.28 -12.94 7.34
CA GLN A 710 12.35 -12.37 8.32
C GLN A 710 11.74 -11.03 7.89
N LEU A 711 12.49 -10.19 7.15
CA LEU A 711 12.00 -8.95 6.55
C LEU A 711 11.02 -9.23 5.39
N MET A 712 11.29 -10.25 4.58
CA MET A 712 10.40 -10.65 3.48
C MET A 712 9.10 -11.28 3.98
N ASP A 713 9.16 -12.10 5.03
CA ASP A 713 7.98 -12.66 5.69
C ASP A 713 7.08 -11.53 6.23
N GLU A 714 7.68 -10.57 6.97
CA GLU A 714 6.98 -9.41 7.53
C GLU A 714 6.32 -8.54 6.45
N ARG A 715 7.02 -8.28 5.34
CA ARG A 715 6.45 -7.52 4.21
C ARG A 715 5.36 -8.27 3.47
N THR A 716 5.45 -9.59 3.36
CA THR A 716 4.41 -10.41 2.71
C THR A 716 3.11 -10.31 3.51
N SER A 717 3.16 -10.45 4.84
CA SER A 717 1.99 -10.32 5.71
C SER A 717 1.35 -8.92 5.69
N ILE A 718 2.14 -7.85 5.52
CA ILE A 718 1.61 -6.48 5.40
C ILE A 718 1.02 -6.24 4.00
N GLN A 719 1.65 -6.75 2.94
CA GLN A 719 1.07 -6.69 1.59
C GLN A 719 -0.28 -7.41 1.51
N GLU A 720 -0.43 -8.55 2.18
CA GLU A 720 -1.72 -9.25 2.29
C GLU A 720 -2.80 -8.40 3.01
N GLN A 721 -2.42 -7.53 3.95
CA GLN A 721 -3.32 -6.57 4.60
C GLN A 721 -3.64 -5.37 3.70
N GLU A 722 -2.68 -4.85 2.93
CA GLU A 722 -2.93 -3.82 1.90
C GLU A 722 -3.87 -4.30 0.78
N HIS A 723 -4.06 -5.62 0.62
CA HIS A 723 -4.99 -6.18 -0.38
C HIS A 723 -6.43 -6.22 0.13
N SER A 724 -6.68 -6.12 1.44
CA SER A 724 -8.02 -5.89 1.99
C SER A 724 -8.40 -4.40 1.94
N GLY A 725 -8.59 -3.88 0.73
CA GLY A 725 -9.24 -2.59 0.52
C GLY A 725 -10.69 -2.61 1.02
N GLY A 726 -11.25 -1.44 1.35
CA GLY A 726 -12.67 -1.33 1.68
C GLY A 726 -13.55 -1.78 0.50
N SER A 727 -14.64 -2.49 0.79
CA SER A 727 -15.66 -2.83 -0.22
C SER A 727 -16.50 -1.60 -0.58
N TRP A 728 -17.10 -1.59 -1.77
CA TRP A 728 -18.10 -0.58 -2.13
C TRP A 728 -19.36 -0.70 -1.28
N ASN A 729 -19.85 0.42 -0.75
CA ASN A 729 -20.99 0.46 0.19
C ASN A 729 -22.35 0.72 -0.50
N PHE A 730 -22.53 0.33 -1.77
CA PHE A 730 -23.75 0.55 -2.56
C PHE A 730 -25.03 -0.17 -2.03
N LEU A 731 -24.99 -0.79 -0.84
CA LEU A 731 -26.02 -1.66 -0.28
C LEU A 731 -26.95 -1.02 0.77
N LEU A 732 -26.71 0.22 1.23
CA LEU A 732 -27.34 0.77 2.44
C LEU A 732 -27.83 2.23 2.38
N LEU A 733 -28.74 2.55 1.45
CA LEU A 733 -29.52 3.80 1.48
C LEU A 733 -31.03 3.54 1.35
N GLN A 734 -31.68 3.32 2.49
CA GLN A 734 -33.16 3.30 2.62
C GLN A 734 -33.68 4.32 3.66
N ALA A 735 -32.89 5.34 4.00
CA ALA A 735 -33.12 6.15 5.22
C ALA A 735 -32.87 7.67 5.12
N SER A 736 -32.69 8.26 3.92
CA SER A 736 -32.51 9.71 3.76
C SER A 736 -33.53 10.41 2.85
N THR A 737 -34.28 9.67 2.01
CA THR A 737 -35.18 10.24 0.98
C THR A 737 -36.68 10.17 1.30
N GLU A 738 -37.15 9.37 2.26
CA GLU A 738 -38.59 9.21 2.58
C GLU A 738 -39.29 10.45 3.21
N TYR A 739 -38.65 11.62 3.24
CA TYR A 739 -39.24 12.86 3.74
C TYR A 739 -39.43 13.96 2.68
N ARG A 740 -39.51 13.61 1.39
CA ARG A 740 -39.80 14.59 0.31
C ARG A 740 -41.12 14.43 -0.45
N ASP A 741 -41.67 13.23 -0.65
CA ASP A 741 -42.82 13.05 -1.56
C ASP A 741 -44.12 12.56 -0.90
N LEU A 742 -44.83 13.50 -0.28
CA LEU A 742 -46.29 13.43 -0.04
C LEU A 742 -46.99 14.77 -0.30
N ASN A 743 -46.97 15.25 -1.55
CA ASN A 743 -48.15 15.87 -2.21
C ASN A 743 -47.83 16.34 -3.64
N PRO A 744 -48.54 15.83 -4.67
CA PRO A 744 -48.58 16.50 -5.97
C PRO A 744 -49.55 17.69 -5.95
N CYS A 745 -49.28 18.68 -6.81
CA CYS A 745 -50.10 19.85 -7.15
C CYS A 745 -49.96 21.11 -6.26
N GLY A 746 -49.21 22.08 -6.78
CA GLY A 746 -49.49 23.52 -6.61
C GLY A 746 -48.64 24.30 -5.60
N THR A 747 -47.46 24.81 -6.02
CA THR A 747 -47.09 26.24 -5.97
C THR A 747 -45.64 26.52 -6.44
N GLU A 748 -45.45 26.70 -7.76
CA GLU A 748 -44.28 27.43 -8.29
C GLU A 748 -44.38 28.92 -7.90
N ALA A 749 -43.97 29.27 -6.68
CA ALA A 749 -43.81 30.67 -6.25
C ALA A 749 -42.91 30.89 -5.03
N LEU A 750 -42.81 29.93 -4.10
CA LEU A 750 -42.29 30.19 -2.75
C LEU A 750 -40.88 29.65 -2.43
N PHE A 751 -40.15 29.14 -3.43
CA PHE A 751 -38.83 28.51 -3.21
C PHE A 751 -37.61 29.44 -3.39
N ARG A 752 -37.82 30.77 -3.45
CA ARG A 752 -36.75 31.78 -3.56
C ARG A 752 -36.48 32.64 -2.32
N GLU A 753 -37.23 32.47 -1.23
CA GLU A 753 -37.03 33.28 -0.01
C GLU A 753 -36.43 32.51 1.17
N THR A 754 -36.55 31.18 1.25
CA THR A 754 -35.97 30.37 2.34
C THR A 754 -34.48 30.10 2.16
N HIS A 755 -33.97 30.05 0.93
CA HIS A 755 -32.53 29.81 0.69
C HIS A 755 -31.65 31.04 0.97
N LEU A 756 -32.24 32.21 1.24
CA LEU A 756 -31.52 33.42 1.67
C LEU A 756 -31.38 33.49 3.21
N ALA A 757 -32.24 32.80 3.96
CA ALA A 757 -32.29 32.87 5.42
C ALA A 757 -31.11 32.10 6.06
N HIS A 758 -30.84 30.86 5.64
CA HIS A 758 -29.73 30.07 6.20
C HIS A 758 -28.35 30.60 5.79
N THR A 759 -28.21 31.25 4.62
CA THR A 759 -26.95 31.92 4.26
C THR A 759 -26.69 33.16 5.12
N LEU A 760 -27.74 33.85 5.58
CA LEU A 760 -27.64 34.99 6.50
C LEU A 760 -27.33 34.55 7.94
N GLU A 761 -27.77 33.36 8.40
CA GLU A 761 -27.35 32.81 9.70
C GLU A 761 -25.90 32.29 9.67
N ALA A 762 -25.47 31.65 8.59
CA ALA A 762 -24.07 31.23 8.42
C ALA A 762 -23.10 32.44 8.37
N LEU A 763 -23.46 33.52 7.67
CA LEU A 763 -22.68 34.76 7.67
C LEU A 763 -22.61 35.43 9.05
N ARG A 764 -23.67 35.30 9.86
CA ARG A 764 -23.71 35.85 11.22
C ARG A 764 -22.81 35.10 12.19
N MET A 765 -22.66 33.77 12.02
CA MET A 765 -21.68 32.98 12.79
C MET A 765 -20.22 33.38 12.48
N TYR A 766 -19.92 33.81 11.26
CA TYR A 766 -18.60 34.33 10.89
C TYR A 766 -18.31 35.74 11.45
N GLU A 767 -19.33 36.60 11.61
CA GLU A 767 -19.16 37.89 12.30
C GLU A 767 -18.95 37.72 13.82
N ASP A 768 -19.65 36.79 14.47
CA ASP A 768 -19.47 36.49 15.89
C ASP A 768 -18.09 35.87 16.20
N ALA A 769 -17.52 35.08 15.27
CA ALA A 769 -16.15 34.59 15.36
C ALA A 769 -15.10 35.72 15.28
N ALA A 770 -15.34 36.75 14.46
CA ALA A 770 -14.47 37.93 14.39
C ALA A 770 -14.55 38.79 15.67
N LEU A 771 -15.72 38.86 16.31
CA LEU A 771 -15.91 39.55 17.59
C LEU A 771 -15.25 38.79 18.76
N LEU A 772 -15.20 37.45 18.72
CA LEU A 772 -14.46 36.64 19.70
C LEU A 772 -12.95 36.93 19.68
N PHE A 773 -12.36 37.18 18.51
CA PHE A 773 -10.94 37.49 18.39
C PHE A 773 -10.60 38.92 18.87
N LEU A 774 -11.50 39.88 18.68
CA LEU A 774 -11.34 41.24 19.22
C LEU A 774 -11.60 41.31 20.75
N GLY A 775 -12.54 40.52 21.27
CA GLY A 775 -12.81 40.43 22.71
C GLY A 775 -11.66 39.80 23.53
N LEU A 776 -10.81 38.98 22.91
CA LEU A 776 -9.60 38.43 23.51
C LEU A 776 -8.53 39.51 23.79
N VAL A 777 -8.53 40.61 23.05
CA VAL A 777 -7.58 41.73 23.23
C VAL A 777 -7.98 42.64 24.40
N GLU A 778 -9.27 42.79 24.69
CA GLU A 778 -9.73 43.57 25.85
C GLU A 778 -9.68 42.79 27.17
N LYS A 779 -9.69 41.45 27.13
CA LYS A 779 -9.64 40.59 28.34
C LYS A 779 -8.33 40.65 29.14
N HIS A 780 -7.32 41.37 28.66
CA HIS A 780 -6.11 41.65 29.43
C HIS A 780 -6.21 42.93 30.30
N ARG A 781 -7.36 43.63 30.28
CA ARG A 781 -7.59 44.90 30.98
C ARG A 781 -8.77 44.78 31.97
N GLN A 782 -8.49 44.91 33.27
CA GLN A 782 -9.44 44.71 34.40
C GLN A 782 -9.78 43.22 34.62
N ALA A 783 -9.41 42.51 35.69
CA ALA A 783 -9.00 42.88 37.05
C ALA A 783 -10.04 43.68 37.85
N ASN A 784 -11.11 43.01 38.32
CA ASN A 784 -11.49 42.92 39.76
C ASN A 784 -12.94 42.39 40.01
N THR A 785 -13.09 41.45 40.99
CA THR A 785 -14.18 41.44 42.03
C THR A 785 -15.63 41.05 41.58
N ILE A 786 -16.49 40.24 42.25
CA ILE A 786 -16.46 39.27 43.39
C ILE A 786 -17.82 38.48 43.39
N GLN A 787 -17.85 37.19 43.79
CA GLN A 787 -18.99 36.35 44.36
C GLN A 787 -20.41 36.34 43.66
N ASP A 788 -21.37 35.41 43.85
CA ASP A 788 -21.54 34.27 44.78
C ASP A 788 -22.49 33.12 44.28
N SER A 789 -22.27 31.91 44.82
CA SER A 789 -23.14 30.75 45.18
C SER A 789 -24.30 30.12 44.35
N ARG A 790 -24.33 28.76 44.46
CA ARG A 790 -25.44 27.75 44.31
C ARG A 790 -25.88 27.33 42.89
N GLY A 791 -26.15 26.05 42.57
CA GLY A 791 -25.94 24.77 43.28
C GLY A 791 -26.98 23.66 42.94
N LEU A 792 -26.62 22.38 43.16
CA LEU A 792 -27.43 21.12 43.24
C LEU A 792 -27.46 20.11 42.07
N ASN A 793 -27.56 18.83 42.47
CA ASN A 793 -27.48 17.57 41.69
C ASN A 793 -28.84 16.86 41.55
N CYS A 794 -28.96 15.92 40.60
CA CYS A 794 -29.52 14.55 40.68
C CYS A 794 -30.04 14.09 39.29
N ALA A 795 -30.27 12.82 38.94
CA ALA A 795 -29.77 11.48 39.31
C ALA A 795 -30.76 10.43 38.74
N GLN A 796 -30.23 9.37 38.12
CA GLN A 796 -30.83 8.01 37.98
C GLN A 796 -32.01 7.72 37.02
N SER A 797 -32.01 6.45 36.56
CA SER A 797 -32.96 5.73 35.68
C SER A 797 -34.07 5.01 36.49
N PRO A 798 -35.01 4.19 35.92
CA PRO A 798 -34.69 2.84 35.42
C PRO A 798 -35.58 2.26 34.27
N GLN A 799 -35.26 1.02 33.88
CA GLN A 799 -35.91 0.18 32.84
C GLN A 799 -37.37 -0.23 33.15
N LYS A 800 -38.11 -0.65 32.10
CA LYS A 800 -39.14 -1.71 32.17
C LYS A 800 -39.19 -2.57 30.89
N SER A 801 -39.42 -3.86 31.07
CA SER A 801 -39.67 -4.88 30.03
C SER A 801 -41.14 -5.36 30.06
N LEU A 802 -41.70 -5.91 28.98
CA LEU A 802 -42.74 -6.96 29.09
C LEU A 802 -42.88 -7.86 27.84
N VAL A 803 -43.38 -9.08 28.08
CA VAL A 803 -43.21 -10.33 27.30
C VAL A 803 -44.47 -11.18 27.53
N CYS A 804 -45.09 -11.93 26.60
CA CYS A 804 -44.96 -12.19 25.15
C CYS A 804 -46.27 -12.92 24.70
N ARG A 805 -46.53 -13.17 23.40
CA ARG A 805 -47.22 -14.40 22.90
C ARG A 805 -47.24 -14.52 21.36
N GLY A 806 -46.77 -15.66 20.83
CA GLY A 806 -46.74 -15.94 19.38
C GLY A 806 -47.69 -17.07 18.93
N LYS A 807 -47.46 -17.57 17.71
CA LYS A 807 -47.92 -18.87 17.21
C LYS A 807 -46.80 -19.56 16.42
N THR A 808 -46.79 -20.88 16.48
CA THR A 808 -45.64 -21.72 16.12
C THR A 808 -45.78 -22.32 14.73
N MET A 809 -44.68 -22.40 13.96
CA MET A 809 -44.50 -23.41 12.91
C MET A 809 -43.35 -24.36 13.26
N LYS A 810 -43.41 -25.58 12.74
CA LYS A 810 -42.63 -26.72 13.22
C LYS A 810 -41.19 -26.69 12.69
N VAL A 811 -40.22 -26.92 13.57
CA VAL A 811 -38.84 -27.29 13.21
C VAL A 811 -38.63 -28.77 13.51
N SER A 812 -38.17 -29.55 12.53
CA SER A 812 -37.80 -30.95 12.70
C SER A 812 -36.45 -31.10 13.40
N HIS A 813 -36.35 -32.12 14.26
CA HIS A 813 -35.16 -32.53 15.02
C HIS A 813 -34.56 -31.49 15.98
N SER A 814 -35.12 -31.45 17.19
CA SER A 814 -34.46 -30.86 18.36
C SER A 814 -33.31 -31.74 18.84
N LEU A 815 -32.08 -31.19 18.87
CA LEU A 815 -30.96 -31.78 19.60
C LEU A 815 -31.31 -31.98 21.09
N PRO A 816 -30.72 -32.98 21.78
CA PRO A 816 -30.89 -33.13 23.22
C PRO A 816 -30.45 -31.84 23.95
N PRO A 817 -31.18 -31.38 25.00
CA PRO A 817 -30.81 -30.17 25.74
C PRO A 817 -29.42 -30.26 26.42
N ASP A 818 -28.90 -31.48 26.59
CA ASP A 818 -27.56 -31.73 27.13
C ASP A 818 -26.44 -31.75 26.08
N SER A 819 -26.73 -31.58 24.78
CA SER A 819 -25.71 -31.47 23.74
C SER A 819 -24.89 -30.17 23.86
N ILE A 820 -23.56 -30.22 23.71
CA ILE A 820 -22.72 -29.01 23.65
C ILE A 820 -23.05 -28.14 22.43
N TYR A 821 -23.63 -28.70 21.37
CA TYR A 821 -23.92 -27.98 20.13
C TYR A 821 -25.26 -27.22 20.15
N ALA A 822 -26.08 -27.39 21.20
CA ALA A 822 -27.45 -26.85 21.24
C ALA A 822 -27.52 -25.31 21.19
N LEU A 823 -26.49 -24.62 21.70
CA LEU A 823 -26.36 -23.16 21.70
C LEU A 823 -25.51 -22.60 20.54
N PHE A 824 -24.83 -23.47 19.78
CA PHE A 824 -23.89 -23.09 18.71
C PHE A 824 -24.33 -23.70 17.38
N ARG A 825 -25.56 -23.40 16.96
CA ARG A 825 -26.04 -23.79 15.63
C ARG A 825 -25.19 -23.10 14.55
N LEU A 826 -25.05 -23.77 13.42
CA LEU A 826 -24.30 -23.29 12.26
C LEU A 826 -25.29 -22.94 11.15
N ASP A 827 -25.12 -21.79 10.52
CA ASP A 827 -25.80 -21.44 9.27
C ASP A 827 -24.95 -21.89 8.06
N PRO A 828 -25.44 -22.84 7.24
CA PRO A 828 -24.75 -23.26 6.01
C PRO A 828 -24.58 -22.13 4.98
N LYS A 829 -25.49 -21.15 4.92
CA LYS A 829 -25.41 -20.03 3.97
C LYS A 829 -24.22 -19.13 4.28
N MET A 830 -23.94 -18.92 5.57
CA MET A 830 -22.82 -18.09 6.06
C MET A 830 -21.49 -18.85 6.14
N LYS A 831 -21.41 -20.08 5.59
CA LYS A 831 -20.26 -21.00 5.68
C LYS A 831 -19.68 -21.12 7.11
N GLU A 832 -20.55 -21.22 8.11
CA GLU A 832 -20.12 -21.23 9.51
C GLU A 832 -19.43 -22.54 9.92
N THR A 833 -18.51 -22.40 10.87
CA THR A 833 -17.88 -23.51 11.58
C THR A 833 -17.68 -23.15 13.06
N ARG A 834 -17.33 -24.13 13.90
CA ARG A 834 -16.97 -23.87 15.31
C ARG A 834 -15.46 -23.96 15.51
N VAL A 835 -14.92 -23.12 16.37
CA VAL A 835 -13.54 -23.22 16.87
C VAL A 835 -13.54 -23.42 18.39
N LEU A 836 -12.50 -24.08 18.89
CA LEU A 836 -12.24 -24.27 20.31
C LEU A 836 -11.28 -23.18 20.77
N GLU A 837 -11.72 -22.32 21.69
CA GLU A 837 -10.86 -21.31 22.31
C GLU A 837 -10.35 -21.84 23.65
N LEU A 838 -9.02 -21.96 23.78
CA LEU A 838 -8.34 -22.34 25.01
C LEU A 838 -8.24 -21.13 25.95
N LEU A 839 -8.84 -21.24 27.13
CA LEU A 839 -8.80 -20.18 28.14
C LEU A 839 -7.43 -20.13 28.85
N PRO A 840 -6.87 -18.93 29.11
CA PRO A 840 -5.60 -18.78 29.83
C PRO A 840 -5.75 -19.15 31.32
N GLY A 841 -4.73 -19.82 31.87
CA GLY A 841 -4.69 -20.18 33.29
C GLY A 841 -3.80 -21.39 33.60
N SER A 842 -3.58 -21.66 34.88
CA SER A 842 -2.70 -22.73 35.39
C SER A 842 -3.43 -24.02 35.85
N GLY A 843 -4.75 -24.10 35.65
CA GLY A 843 -5.61 -25.21 36.11
C GLY A 843 -5.83 -26.35 35.09
N GLU A 844 -6.91 -27.12 35.32
CA GLU A 844 -7.45 -28.11 34.36
C GLU A 844 -7.84 -27.40 33.06
N ILE A 845 -7.51 -28.02 31.92
CA ILE A 845 -7.62 -27.41 30.60
C ILE A 845 -9.10 -27.36 30.18
N GLN A 846 -9.60 -26.14 29.97
CA GLN A 846 -10.97 -25.85 29.57
C GLN A 846 -10.99 -25.12 28.23
N TYR A 847 -11.89 -25.56 27.35
CA TYR A 847 -12.18 -24.91 26.08
C TYR A 847 -13.58 -24.30 26.11
N THR A 848 -13.72 -23.17 25.43
CA THR A 848 -15.02 -22.64 25.03
C THR A 848 -15.23 -22.89 23.54
N LEU A 849 -16.50 -23.01 23.13
CA LEU A 849 -16.88 -23.20 21.73
C LEU A 849 -17.34 -21.85 21.17
N ARG A 850 -16.86 -21.49 19.98
CA ARG A 850 -17.27 -20.24 19.30
C ARG A 850 -17.65 -20.53 17.85
N THR A 851 -18.79 -20.01 17.40
CA THR A 851 -19.15 -20.01 15.96
C THR A 851 -18.40 -18.89 15.24
N VAL A 852 -17.85 -19.20 14.06
CA VAL A 852 -17.17 -18.26 13.16
C VAL A 852 -17.57 -18.52 11.71
N SER A 853 -17.70 -17.47 10.89
CA SER A 853 -17.96 -17.58 9.46
C SER A 853 -16.66 -17.62 8.66
N LEU A 854 -16.49 -18.60 7.78
CA LEU A 854 -15.33 -18.67 6.86
C LEU A 854 -15.38 -17.61 5.74
N LEU A 855 -16.45 -16.82 5.66
CA LEU A 855 -16.53 -15.64 4.79
C LEU A 855 -15.84 -14.42 5.40
N GLN A 856 -15.57 -14.43 6.72
CA GLN A 856 -14.96 -13.34 7.48
C GLN A 856 -13.48 -13.60 7.80
N ASN A 857 -12.85 -14.57 7.12
CA ASN A 857 -11.46 -15.00 7.27
C ASN A 857 -10.96 -15.09 8.74
N PRO A 858 -11.60 -15.92 9.60
CA PRO A 858 -11.39 -15.89 11.03
C PRO A 858 -10.11 -16.60 11.46
N PHE A 859 -9.35 -16.03 12.40
CA PHE A 859 -8.07 -16.58 12.85
C PHE A 859 -8.23 -17.86 13.72
N PHE A 860 -7.71 -18.99 13.24
CA PHE A 860 -7.60 -20.24 14.00
C PHE A 860 -6.49 -21.16 13.43
N GLU A 861 -5.98 -22.07 14.27
CA GLU A 861 -5.05 -23.15 13.87
C GLU A 861 -5.81 -24.45 13.59
N ALA A 862 -5.38 -25.27 12.62
CA ALA A 862 -6.02 -26.54 12.26
C ALA A 862 -5.04 -27.74 12.36
N PRO A 863 -4.79 -28.28 13.57
CA PRO A 863 -3.76 -29.29 13.77
C PRO A 863 -4.04 -30.59 13.01
N SER A 864 -3.08 -31.01 12.19
CA SER A 864 -3.10 -32.29 11.48
C SER A 864 -2.83 -33.48 12.41
N TYR A 865 -3.78 -34.41 12.54
CA TYR A 865 -3.60 -35.63 13.36
C TYR A 865 -4.10 -36.92 12.69
N VAL A 866 -3.25 -37.96 12.71
CA VAL A 866 -3.49 -39.23 12.00
C VAL A 866 -4.49 -40.13 12.72
N TRP A 867 -5.40 -40.78 11.98
CA TRP A 867 -6.38 -41.75 12.49
C TRP A 867 -5.75 -43.09 12.94
N GLY A 868 -5.02 -43.09 14.06
CA GLY A 868 -4.43 -44.30 14.64
C GLY A 868 -5.46 -45.25 15.28
N LEU A 869 -5.34 -46.55 14.99
CA LEU A 869 -6.06 -47.63 15.67
C LEU A 869 -5.33 -48.06 16.96
N SER A 870 -5.42 -47.25 18.02
CA SER A 870 -4.95 -47.66 19.37
C SER A 870 -6.14 -47.94 20.30
N ALA A 871 -6.55 -49.20 20.38
CA ALA A 871 -7.54 -49.68 21.35
C ALA A 871 -6.92 -49.82 22.75
N THR A 872 -6.58 -48.70 23.39
CA THR A 872 -6.08 -48.65 24.77
C THR A 872 -7.21 -48.29 25.74
N GLN A 873 -7.27 -48.96 26.89
CA GLN A 873 -8.43 -48.93 27.80
C GLN A 873 -8.67 -47.60 28.53
N ASN A 874 -7.72 -46.66 28.51
CA ASN A 874 -7.94 -45.27 28.96
C ASN A 874 -8.23 -44.37 27.75
N LYS A 875 -9.48 -43.89 27.64
CA LYS A 875 -9.83 -42.82 26.70
C LYS A 875 -9.64 -41.47 27.40
N PRO A 876 -8.75 -40.58 26.91
CA PRO A 876 -8.59 -39.25 27.48
C PRO A 876 -9.83 -38.39 27.30
N SER A 877 -9.95 -37.33 28.11
CA SER A 877 -11.06 -36.38 28.02
C SER A 877 -10.57 -34.95 28.19
N ILE A 878 -11.25 -34.02 27.51
CA ILE A 878 -11.11 -32.57 27.68
C ILE A 878 -12.42 -31.99 28.23
N VAL A 879 -12.36 -30.79 28.79
CA VAL A 879 -13.57 -30.06 29.23
C VAL A 879 -13.88 -28.98 28.20
N VAL A 880 -15.09 -29.02 27.63
CA VAL A 880 -15.61 -28.03 26.67
C VAL A 880 -16.96 -27.55 27.19
N GLU A 881 -17.15 -26.24 27.35
CA GLU A 881 -18.39 -25.67 27.93
C GLU A 881 -18.79 -26.31 29.28
N GLY A 882 -17.79 -26.58 30.12
CA GLY A 882 -17.97 -27.27 31.41
C GLY A 882 -18.32 -28.77 31.32
N LYS A 883 -18.49 -29.34 30.12
CA LYS A 883 -18.83 -30.75 29.88
C LYS A 883 -17.59 -31.56 29.47
N ARG A 884 -17.47 -32.77 30.01
CA ARG A 884 -16.31 -33.65 29.78
C ARG A 884 -16.50 -34.47 28.49
N ILE A 885 -15.75 -34.15 27.45
CA ILE A 885 -15.81 -34.81 26.13
C ILE A 885 -14.65 -35.79 26.01
N THR A 886 -14.94 -37.00 25.55
CA THR A 886 -13.93 -38.05 25.31
C THR A 886 -13.24 -37.80 23.97
N VAL A 887 -11.91 -37.71 23.97
CA VAL A 887 -11.09 -37.49 22.76
C VAL A 887 -10.11 -38.65 22.55
N LYS A 888 -9.49 -38.70 21.36
CA LYS A 888 -8.41 -39.66 21.08
C LYS A 888 -7.07 -39.12 21.62
N PRO A 889 -6.10 -39.98 22.02
CA PRO A 889 -4.83 -39.53 22.61
C PRO A 889 -3.99 -38.62 21.71
N ASN A 890 -3.98 -38.87 20.41
CA ASN A 890 -3.32 -38.02 19.41
C ASN A 890 -3.90 -36.60 19.33
N LEU A 891 -5.22 -36.45 19.40
CA LEU A 891 -5.87 -35.14 19.46
C LEU A 891 -5.57 -34.45 20.80
N LEU A 892 -5.56 -35.18 21.91
CA LEU A 892 -5.14 -34.59 23.20
C LEU A 892 -3.69 -34.06 23.11
N GLN A 893 -2.77 -34.79 22.49
CA GLN A 893 -1.38 -34.33 22.31
C GLN A 893 -1.32 -33.05 21.45
N ALA A 894 -1.99 -33.01 20.30
CA ALA A 894 -2.01 -31.82 19.43
C ALA A 894 -2.64 -30.57 20.09
N LEU A 895 -3.58 -30.79 21.01
CA LEU A 895 -4.18 -29.74 21.85
C LEU A 895 -3.27 -29.30 23.01
N LEU A 896 -2.25 -30.10 23.39
CA LEU A 896 -1.32 -29.81 24.49
C LEU A 896 0.02 -29.19 24.06
N ASP A 897 0.47 -29.41 22.83
CA ASP A 897 1.88 -29.22 22.43
C ASP A 897 2.39 -27.78 22.25
N PRO A 898 1.60 -26.72 22.53
CA PRO A 898 2.20 -25.43 22.88
C PRO A 898 1.41 -24.67 23.97
N ARG A 899 1.48 -25.10 25.24
CA ARG A 899 0.99 -24.29 26.38
C ARG A 899 2.01 -23.22 26.77
N GLU A 900 2.06 -22.12 26.01
CA GLU A 900 2.59 -20.85 26.55
C GLU A 900 1.60 -20.33 27.61
N ASN A 901 2.06 -20.06 28.83
CA ASN A 901 1.17 -19.86 29.99
C ASN A 901 0.35 -18.55 29.97
N GLU A 902 0.49 -17.71 28.93
CA GLU A 902 -0.02 -16.32 28.90
C GLU A 902 -0.88 -15.97 27.67
N LYS A 903 -1.11 -16.90 26.73
CA LYS A 903 -1.89 -16.64 25.50
C LYS A 903 -3.08 -17.60 25.37
N SER A 904 -4.23 -17.09 24.93
CA SER A 904 -5.33 -17.93 24.43
C SER A 904 -4.98 -18.48 23.04
N ARG A 905 -5.48 -19.69 22.73
CA ARG A 905 -5.23 -20.38 21.46
C ARG A 905 -6.57 -20.81 20.85
N THR A 906 -6.82 -20.45 19.60
CA THR A 906 -8.03 -20.80 18.86
C THR A 906 -7.74 -21.95 17.91
N VAL A 907 -8.39 -23.10 18.12
CA VAL A 907 -8.08 -24.36 17.43
C VAL A 907 -9.32 -24.96 16.78
N TRP A 908 -9.20 -25.34 15.52
CA TRP A 908 -10.21 -26.09 14.77
C TRP A 908 -9.89 -27.59 14.86
N ALA A 909 -10.73 -28.35 15.57
CA ALA A 909 -10.55 -29.80 15.74
C ALA A 909 -11.82 -30.57 15.36
N TYR A 910 -11.82 -31.19 14.18
CA TYR A 910 -13.03 -31.76 13.57
C TYR A 910 -13.76 -32.81 14.43
N ALA A 911 -13.04 -33.56 15.28
CA ALA A 911 -13.64 -34.59 16.13
C ALA A 911 -14.44 -34.04 17.34
N VAL A 912 -14.32 -32.75 17.66
CA VAL A 912 -14.98 -32.10 18.81
C VAL A 912 -15.93 -30.99 18.36
N ARG A 913 -15.74 -30.44 17.16
CA ARG A 913 -16.47 -29.27 16.67
C ARG A 913 -17.64 -29.60 15.71
N ILE A 914 -17.60 -30.78 15.07
CA ILE A 914 -18.70 -31.32 14.27
C ILE A 914 -19.53 -32.26 15.14
N ASN A 915 -20.84 -32.07 15.14
CA ASN A 915 -21.79 -32.93 15.83
C ASN A 915 -21.78 -34.34 15.23
N GLN A 916 -21.14 -35.28 15.95
CA GLN A 916 -20.99 -36.66 15.49
C GLN A 916 -22.31 -37.46 15.48
N GLU A 917 -23.41 -36.89 15.95
CA GLU A 917 -24.75 -37.49 15.94
C GLU A 917 -25.66 -36.92 14.84
N ASP A 918 -25.25 -35.85 14.14
CA ASP A 918 -25.99 -35.23 13.03
C ASP A 918 -25.29 -35.47 11.70
N ASN A 919 -25.93 -36.24 10.80
CA ASN A 919 -25.36 -36.56 9.50
C ASN A 919 -25.45 -35.40 8.49
N SER A 920 -26.44 -34.52 8.62
CA SER A 920 -26.57 -33.33 7.76
C SER A 920 -25.49 -32.31 8.11
N GLU A 921 -25.26 -32.08 9.41
CA GLU A 921 -24.17 -31.21 9.86
C GLU A 921 -22.81 -31.77 9.40
N LYS A 922 -22.55 -33.07 9.53
CA LYS A 922 -21.33 -33.71 9.01
C LYS A 922 -21.13 -33.47 7.52
N GLU A 923 -22.13 -33.73 6.68
CA GLU A 923 -21.98 -33.58 5.23
C GLU A 923 -21.68 -32.13 4.83
N SER A 924 -22.33 -31.15 5.47
CA SER A 924 -22.01 -29.73 5.25
C SER A 924 -20.59 -29.37 5.71
N GLN A 925 -20.18 -29.82 6.91
CA GLN A 925 -18.89 -29.50 7.50
C GLN A 925 -17.72 -30.24 6.84
N VAL A 926 -17.96 -31.40 6.23
CA VAL A 926 -16.98 -32.15 5.43
C VAL A 926 -16.66 -31.41 4.13
N ARG A 927 -17.66 -30.81 3.46
CA ARG A 927 -17.45 -29.98 2.26
C ARG A 927 -16.60 -28.73 2.54
N LEU A 928 -16.63 -28.21 3.77
CA LEU A 928 -15.84 -27.05 4.20
C LEU A 928 -14.41 -27.39 4.66
N ILE A 929 -14.02 -28.67 4.75
CA ILE A 929 -12.69 -29.06 5.28
C ILE A 929 -11.56 -28.44 4.46
N THR A 930 -11.64 -28.48 3.13
CA THR A 930 -10.59 -27.93 2.25
C THR A 930 -10.42 -26.42 2.43
N GLU A 931 -11.52 -25.68 2.56
CA GLU A 931 -11.45 -24.22 2.75
C GLU A 931 -10.93 -23.86 4.14
N VAL A 932 -11.24 -24.66 5.17
CA VAL A 932 -10.67 -24.46 6.51
C VAL A 932 -9.17 -24.65 6.51
N TYR A 933 -8.63 -25.78 6.02
CA TYR A 933 -7.17 -25.99 6.06
C TYR A 933 -6.42 -24.94 5.21
N LYS A 934 -7.07 -24.39 4.17
CA LYS A 934 -6.58 -23.25 3.39
C LYS A 934 -6.59 -21.91 4.15
N GLN A 935 -7.52 -21.70 5.07
CA GLN A 935 -7.62 -20.48 5.91
C GLN A 935 -6.92 -20.60 7.27
N ALA A 936 -6.46 -21.80 7.66
CA ALA A 936 -5.84 -22.02 8.95
C ALA A 936 -4.47 -21.34 9.04
N SER A 937 -4.20 -20.64 10.15
CA SER A 937 -2.92 -19.94 10.35
C SER A 937 -1.73 -20.88 10.60
N LYS A 938 -1.98 -22.19 10.79
CA LYS A 938 -1.00 -23.24 11.05
C LYS A 938 -1.63 -24.65 10.93
N GLU A 939 -0.89 -25.61 10.37
CA GLU A 939 -1.20 -27.06 10.34
C GLU A 939 -0.55 -27.86 11.50
#